data_AF-A0AAD6N9M2-F1
#
_entry.id   AF-A0AAD6N9M2-F1
#
_cell.length_a   1.000
_cell.length_b   1.000
_cell.length_c   1.000
_cell.angle_alpha   90.00
_cell.angle_beta   90.00
_cell.angle_gamma   90.00
#
_symmetry.space_group_name_H-M   'P 1'
#
loop_
_entity.id
_entity.type
_entity.pdbx_description
1 polymer ?
#
loop_
_entity_poly.entity_id
_entity_poly.type
_entity_poly.pdbx_seq_one_letter_code
_entity_poly.pdbx_strand_id
1 'polypeptide(L)'
;MRLTRALPFTLITLTPLLASATEWSGVSDFSLVPRYDFLGDTPPGCPECPACFNCQLNNDNCTHFAECNSFNGKCSCPPGFGGDDCSVPLCGSLADGYNRPQRTTDTCQCKPGWKGINCNVCDSDYACNAMMPEGEGGVCYKQGVTVKENFQMCDVTNHMILKQLDGRKPQVTFGCKDEDKTCSFQFWVDQKESFYCGLDTCKWSMESDYNSNTTHYECEHLQCSCIPGRFLCGENGSINLGDFLDQLIKGPATFETTSTPQGTKSVFSEPQMNGLIAGVFGDPSIFLSCDSGECMYKTGEPGYTRPVKKINTPLIAGVIAGCSLFVVAVILLVWYLSRRAARRSYLRLSLSDDSDDEAAKLLADYRPAALYWDNVSYILNGKEILSGIQGASTPGQITAIMGASGAGKTSFLDILARKNKRGAVQGDFYVNGEIINDSDFKSMVGFVDQEDTMLPTLTVHETILTSALLRLPRDMSRAAKEQRVLEVEKQLGIYHIKDQLIGSEEGKGRGISGGEKRRVGIACELVTSPSILFLDEPTSGLDAYNAFNVVECLVTLAKTYNRTVIFTIHQPRSNIVALFDRLILLAEGRTVYSGPFSSCQQYFDQVGYSCPPGFNIADYLVDLTMHASVAHSYTDEVASVSGRSGPPKTASSSLRAVKSVASASNVSMDDTSDSTSRRPKNNRRVSLKQQQDRQLYSRKQNNERPMTPKTDDESATLDAAENNQQWHRLSRQQGNVPPQILDDPDQLPPPAPGQSDLDILVASYADSDVCHFVHDEILSAVQNAQAANGSTSSPLLSESKGYARVGLIRQFMILSQRTWRNLYRNPMLMLTHYAIAILLAVLSGYLFYGLTDDIKGFQNRLGLFFFILALFGFSTLTSLNVFSSERLLFVRERANGYYHPITYFAAKVVFDIVPLRLIPPIIMGIIVYPMTGLIPAWPEFFHFLLVLVLFNLAAANICLFIGIIFRDGGVANLIGSLVMLFSLLFAGLLLNHDAIPKSALWLQTLSIFHYGFEALIVNEVTFLTLIDHKYGLDIEVPGASILSAFGFDTQAYWSDVIGLAVISGAFIIIAYSAMHFLLIEKR
;
A
#
# COMPACT_ATOMS: atom_id res chain seq x y z
N MET A 1 33.31 -23.44 12.46
CA MET A 1 33.90 -24.59 13.18
C MET A 1 33.93 -24.24 14.66
N ARG A 2 33.28 -25.04 15.54
CA ARG A 2 33.36 -25.13 17.04
C ARG A 2 33.45 -23.82 17.88
N LEU A 3 32.60 -23.50 18.89
CA LEU A 3 32.13 -24.22 20.11
C LEU A 3 33.30 -24.58 21.06
N THR A 4 33.29 -24.50 22.40
CA THR A 4 32.34 -24.19 23.54
C THR A 4 33.24 -23.70 24.73
N ARG A 5 32.89 -23.32 25.99
CA ARG A 5 31.74 -23.24 26.96
C ARG A 5 32.24 -22.34 28.17
N ALA A 6 31.57 -21.95 29.26
CA ALA A 6 30.21 -22.02 29.84
C ALA A 6 30.04 -20.91 30.93
N LEU A 7 28.93 -20.90 31.69
CA LEU A 7 28.70 -20.17 32.96
C LEU A 7 28.87 -21.11 34.18
N PRO A 8 28.92 -20.59 35.44
CA PRO A 8 27.68 -20.59 36.27
C PRO A 8 27.51 -19.41 37.28
N PHE A 9 26.25 -18.89 37.39
CA PHE A 9 25.54 -18.26 38.55
C PHE A 9 26.22 -17.11 39.37
N THR A 10 25.52 -16.03 39.78
CA THR A 10 24.35 -15.97 40.71
C THR A 10 23.33 -14.81 40.50
N LEU A 11 22.29 -14.78 41.37
CA LEU A 11 21.08 -13.93 41.49
C LEU A 11 21.26 -12.38 41.41
N ILE A 12 20.34 -11.53 40.88
CA ILE A 12 18.91 -11.18 41.22
C ILE A 12 18.79 -10.31 42.51
N THR A 13 18.09 -9.13 42.63
CA THR A 13 17.41 -8.15 41.71
C THR A 13 17.07 -6.81 42.43
N LEU A 14 17.01 -5.69 41.67
CA LEU A 14 16.06 -4.53 41.71
C LEU A 14 15.56 -3.85 43.03
N THR A 15 15.92 -2.54 43.20
CA THR A 15 15.08 -1.37 43.64
C THR A 15 14.38 -1.38 45.03
N PRO A 16 13.63 -0.32 45.51
CA PRO A 16 13.50 1.10 45.12
C PRO A 16 13.54 2.17 46.28
N LEU A 17 13.55 3.47 45.90
CA LEU A 17 12.88 4.68 46.47
C LEU A 17 12.77 5.03 48.00
N LEU A 18 13.07 6.31 48.29
CA LEU A 18 12.39 7.29 49.20
C LEU A 18 11.84 6.89 50.60
N ALA A 19 12.20 7.65 51.65
CA ALA A 19 11.35 8.77 52.17
C ALA A 19 11.85 9.43 53.49
N SER A 20 11.48 10.72 53.66
CA SER A 20 11.14 11.46 54.89
C SER A 20 12.00 11.42 56.18
N ALA A 21 12.57 12.60 56.49
CA ALA A 21 12.40 13.41 57.71
C ALA A 21 12.72 12.86 59.13
N THR A 22 13.41 13.69 59.92
CA THR A 22 13.17 13.85 61.36
C THR A 22 13.63 15.24 61.80
N GLU A 23 12.86 15.89 62.67
CA GLU A 23 13.32 17.08 63.42
C GLU A 23 14.21 16.62 64.60
N TRP A 24 14.87 17.55 65.28
CA TRP A 24 14.57 17.88 66.69
C TRP A 24 15.42 19.08 67.15
N SER A 25 14.85 19.93 68.01
CA SER A 25 15.52 21.08 68.62
C SER A 25 15.71 20.85 70.12
N GLY A 26 16.77 21.43 70.70
CA GLY A 26 17.10 21.28 72.12
C GLY A 26 18.02 22.39 72.60
N VAL A 27 17.52 23.24 73.50
CA VAL A 27 18.22 24.41 74.05
C VAL A 27 18.44 24.18 75.55
N SER A 28 19.66 24.41 76.07
CA SER A 28 19.92 25.24 77.27
C SER A 28 21.39 25.21 77.77
N ASP A 29 21.88 26.41 78.05
CA ASP A 29 22.61 26.84 79.26
C ASP A 29 23.95 26.24 79.75
N PHE A 30 25.01 27.03 79.49
CA PHE A 30 25.68 27.91 80.48
C PHE A 30 26.85 27.40 81.37
N SER A 31 27.98 28.14 81.29
CA SER A 31 29.17 28.14 82.17
C SER A 31 30.03 26.85 82.18
N LEU A 32 31.37 26.89 82.30
CA LEU A 32 32.25 27.81 83.02
C LEU A 32 33.54 28.17 82.25
N VAL A 33 34.14 29.32 82.61
CA VAL A 33 35.47 29.78 82.16
C VAL A 33 36.54 29.40 83.19
N PRO A 34 37.75 29.05 82.72
CA PRO A 34 38.96 29.53 83.36
C PRO A 34 39.85 30.28 82.35
N ARG A 35 40.22 31.52 82.66
CA ARG A 35 41.39 32.17 82.05
C ARG A 35 42.64 31.45 82.51
N TYR A 36 43.61 31.30 81.61
CA TYR A 36 45.01 31.50 81.96
C TYR A 36 45.69 32.25 80.81
N ASP A 37 46.04 33.51 81.05
CA ASP A 37 46.95 34.26 80.19
C ASP A 37 48.38 33.72 80.42
N PHE A 38 49.10 33.42 79.34
CA PHE A 38 50.57 33.44 79.36
C PHE A 38 51.11 33.87 78.00
N LEU A 39 51.76 35.04 77.97
CA LEU A 39 52.76 35.34 76.96
C LEU A 39 54.02 34.49 77.24
N GLY A 40 54.65 33.97 76.18
CA GLY A 40 55.98 33.39 76.26
C GLY A 40 56.13 32.07 75.51
N ASP A 41 57.19 32.01 74.70
CA ASP A 41 57.96 30.82 74.35
C ASP A 41 57.19 29.62 73.74
N THR A 42 56.82 29.76 72.46
CA THR A 42 56.78 28.60 71.56
C THR A 42 58.19 27.98 71.44
N PRO A 43 58.34 26.65 71.42
CA PRO A 43 59.65 26.00 71.39
C PRO A 43 60.37 26.22 70.04
N PRO A 44 61.70 26.44 70.04
CA PRO A 44 62.44 26.72 68.81
C PRO A 44 62.52 25.48 67.91
N GLY A 45 61.83 25.52 66.77
CA GLY A 45 61.87 24.45 65.76
C GLY A 45 60.58 24.26 64.95
N CYS A 46 59.44 24.77 65.42
CA CYS A 46 58.23 24.83 64.60
C CYS A 46 58.39 25.95 63.55
N PRO A 47 58.19 25.69 62.23
CA PRO A 47 57.97 26.76 61.29
C PRO A 47 56.65 27.47 61.62
N GLU A 48 56.63 28.79 61.51
CA GLU A 48 55.39 29.57 61.64
C GLU A 48 54.40 29.13 60.55
N CYS A 49 53.19 28.74 60.95
CA CYS A 49 52.11 28.60 59.98
C CYS A 49 51.85 29.99 59.36
N PRO A 50 51.85 30.13 58.02
CA PRO A 50 51.44 31.37 57.39
C PRO A 50 50.07 31.80 57.88
N ALA A 51 49.87 33.10 58.08
CA ALA A 51 48.56 33.63 58.39
C ALA A 51 47.57 33.27 57.27
N CYS A 52 46.44 32.65 57.62
CA CYS A 52 45.37 32.40 56.66
C CYS A 52 44.75 33.75 56.28
N PHE A 53 44.75 34.08 54.99
CA PHE A 53 44.09 35.27 54.47
C PHE A 53 42.63 35.33 54.92
N ASN A 54 42.20 36.48 55.45
CA ASN A 54 40.80 36.75 55.75
C ASN A 54 40.45 38.21 55.50
N CYS A 55 39.67 38.47 54.45
CA CYS A 55 39.27 39.81 54.01
C CYS A 55 38.41 40.63 55.01
N GLN A 56 38.08 40.07 56.18
CA GLN A 56 37.47 40.78 57.30
C GLN A 56 38.51 41.44 58.25
N LEU A 57 39.81 41.19 58.06
CA LEU A 57 40.88 41.73 58.88
C LEU A 57 41.53 42.94 58.18
N ASN A 58 41.76 44.03 58.92
CA ASN A 58 42.25 45.32 58.40
C ASN A 58 43.61 45.29 57.63
N ASN A 59 44.31 44.16 57.60
CA ASN A 59 45.58 43.98 56.87
C ASN A 59 45.41 43.25 55.53
N ASP A 60 44.28 42.55 55.34
CA ASP A 60 44.01 41.64 54.23
C ASP A 60 42.87 42.24 53.38
N ASN A 61 43.19 42.93 52.29
CA ASN A 61 42.19 43.56 51.41
C ASN A 61 42.01 42.78 50.10
N CYS A 62 40.78 42.72 49.58
CA CYS A 62 40.49 42.17 48.26
C CYS A 62 41.01 43.08 47.14
N THR A 63 41.65 42.50 46.12
CA THR A 63 42.00 43.24 44.89
C THR A 63 40.80 43.42 43.98
N HIS A 64 40.92 44.32 42.98
CA HIS A 64 39.89 44.64 41.98
C HIS A 64 38.53 45.10 42.57
N PHE A 65 38.52 45.54 43.83
CA PHE A 65 37.32 45.90 44.60
C PHE A 65 36.30 44.75 44.74
N ALA A 66 36.77 43.50 44.70
CA ALA A 66 35.95 42.31 44.87
C ALA A 66 35.29 42.24 46.25
N GLU A 67 34.04 41.74 46.31
CA GLU A 67 33.31 41.63 47.58
C GLU A 67 33.95 40.60 48.52
N CYS A 68 34.12 40.97 49.80
CA CYS A 68 34.56 40.04 50.83
C CYS A 68 33.40 39.11 51.25
N ASN A 69 33.52 37.81 51.00
CA ASN A 69 32.51 36.82 51.37
C ASN A 69 32.53 36.57 52.88
N SER A 70 31.47 37.01 53.56
CA SER A 70 31.38 37.04 55.02
C SER A 70 31.30 35.67 55.70
N PHE A 71 31.08 34.59 54.93
CA PHE A 71 30.97 33.22 55.45
C PHE A 71 32.30 32.45 55.46
N ASN A 72 33.27 32.83 54.63
CA ASN A 72 34.53 32.10 54.46
C ASN A 72 35.79 32.98 54.53
N GLY A 73 35.66 34.31 54.58
CA GLY A 73 36.79 35.25 54.65
C GLY A 73 37.57 35.40 53.34
N LYS A 74 37.03 34.94 52.21
CA LYS A 74 37.67 35.01 50.89
C LYS A 74 36.98 36.02 49.99
N CYS A 75 37.72 36.53 49.00
CA CYS A 75 37.21 37.51 48.06
C CYS A 75 36.42 36.85 46.91
N SER A 76 35.32 37.46 46.50
CA SER A 76 34.46 37.01 45.38
C SER A 76 35.01 37.53 44.04
N CYS A 77 35.98 36.82 43.47
CA CYS A 77 36.81 37.36 42.39
C CYS A 77 36.06 37.60 41.05
N PRO A 78 36.37 38.70 40.34
CA PRO A 78 35.81 38.97 39.03
C PRO A 78 36.32 37.97 37.97
N PRO A 79 35.59 37.77 36.85
CA PRO A 79 35.94 36.76 35.86
C PRO A 79 37.38 36.92 35.32
N GLY A 80 38.16 35.83 35.38
CA GLY A 80 39.56 35.82 34.99
C GLY A 80 40.57 36.13 36.11
N PHE A 81 40.10 36.34 37.35
CA PHE A 81 40.92 36.46 38.55
C PHE A 81 40.54 35.41 39.61
N GLY A 82 41.48 35.11 40.51
CA GLY A 82 41.32 34.11 41.56
C GLY A 82 42.48 34.16 42.56
N GLY A 83 42.57 33.12 43.41
CA GLY A 83 43.28 33.23 44.69
C GLY A 83 42.30 33.56 45.82
N ASP A 84 42.80 33.72 47.04
CA ASP A 84 41.96 34.04 48.20
C ASP A 84 41.68 35.55 48.32
N ASP A 85 42.60 36.35 47.77
CA ASP A 85 42.66 37.82 47.71
C ASP A 85 42.25 38.40 46.34
N CYS A 86 42.07 37.54 45.34
CA CYS A 86 41.87 37.83 43.91
C CYS A 86 43.07 38.34 43.10
N SER A 87 44.30 38.33 43.63
CA SER A 87 45.46 38.92 42.93
C SER A 87 46.05 38.06 41.80
N VAL A 88 45.54 36.84 41.57
CA VAL A 88 46.11 35.86 40.65
C VAL A 88 45.27 35.71 39.37
N PRO A 89 45.78 36.08 38.19
CA PRO A 89 45.10 35.83 36.92
C PRO A 89 44.84 34.35 36.63
N LEU A 90 43.71 34.07 35.97
CA LEU A 90 43.27 32.72 35.58
C LEU A 90 43.29 32.52 34.06
N CYS A 91 43.83 31.39 33.60
CA CYS A 91 43.91 31.04 32.18
C CYS A 91 42.73 30.14 31.74
N GLY A 92 42.85 29.43 30.60
CA GLY A 92 41.85 28.47 30.14
C GLY A 92 40.77 29.09 29.26
N SER A 93 39.51 29.04 29.69
CA SER A 93 38.37 29.71 29.04
C SER A 93 37.36 30.21 30.07
N LEU A 94 36.55 31.21 29.71
CA LEU A 94 35.48 31.71 30.57
C LEU A 94 34.47 30.60 30.96
N ALA A 95 34.19 29.68 30.03
CA ALA A 95 33.29 28.54 30.23
C ALA A 95 33.74 27.50 31.28
N ASP A 96 35.01 27.52 31.70
CA ASP A 96 35.49 26.68 32.82
C ASP A 96 35.06 27.24 34.21
N GLY A 97 34.57 28.48 34.26
CA GLY A 97 34.08 29.14 35.48
C GLY A 97 35.12 29.16 36.60
N TYR A 98 34.74 28.70 37.79
CA TYR A 98 35.63 28.61 38.96
C TYR A 98 36.73 27.54 38.83
N ASN A 99 36.66 26.63 37.85
CA ASN A 99 37.65 25.56 37.66
C ASN A 99 38.86 25.98 36.80
N ARG A 100 38.98 27.28 36.49
CA ARG A 100 40.05 27.82 35.64
C ARG A 100 41.42 27.72 36.33
N PRO A 101 42.48 27.29 35.63
CA PRO A 101 43.81 27.18 36.21
C PRO A 101 44.42 28.56 36.48
N GLN A 102 45.03 28.73 37.66
CA GLN A 102 45.86 29.89 37.98
C GLN A 102 47.07 29.98 37.04
N ARG A 103 47.47 31.21 36.70
CA ARG A 103 48.59 31.50 35.79
C ARG A 103 49.94 31.19 36.43
N THR A 104 50.58 30.13 35.95
CA THR A 104 51.91 29.67 36.41
C THR A 104 53.09 30.21 35.60
N THR A 105 52.82 30.89 34.48
CA THR A 105 53.83 31.40 33.52
C THR A 105 53.65 32.88 33.21
N ASP A 106 54.70 33.54 32.71
CA ASP A 106 54.66 34.96 32.30
C ASP A 106 53.62 35.28 31.20
N THR A 107 53.00 34.28 30.57
CA THR A 107 51.81 34.42 29.72
C THR A 107 50.75 33.37 30.06
N CYS A 108 49.47 33.66 29.85
CA CYS A 108 48.41 32.64 29.94
C CYS A 108 48.33 31.75 28.69
N GLN A 109 47.78 30.54 28.86
CA GLN A 109 47.36 29.66 27.77
C GLN A 109 45.83 29.64 27.70
N CYS A 110 45.26 30.06 26.57
CA CYS A 110 43.82 30.07 26.34
C CYS A 110 43.37 28.86 25.51
N LYS A 111 42.14 28.38 25.72
CA LYS A 111 41.54 27.35 24.87
C LYS A 111 41.24 27.90 23.46
N PRO A 112 41.12 27.04 22.43
CA PRO A 112 40.74 27.47 21.08
C PRO A 112 39.47 28.33 21.09
N GLY A 113 39.52 29.48 20.41
CA GLY A 113 38.43 30.45 20.36
C GLY A 113 38.34 31.42 21.54
N TRP A 114 39.31 31.42 22.47
CA TRP A 114 39.42 32.42 23.55
C TRP A 114 40.75 33.20 23.47
N LYS A 115 40.72 34.49 23.83
CA LYS A 115 41.83 35.45 23.70
C LYS A 115 41.94 36.40 24.91
N GLY A 116 43.04 37.15 24.93
CA GLY A 116 43.37 38.16 25.95
C GLY A 116 44.22 37.63 27.09
N ILE A 117 44.84 38.55 27.86
CA ILE A 117 45.77 38.24 28.98
C ILE A 117 45.13 37.25 29.97
N ASN A 118 43.85 37.45 30.29
CA ASN A 118 43.07 36.59 31.18
C ASN A 118 42.05 35.72 30.40
N CYS A 119 42.27 35.38 29.13
CA CYS A 119 41.42 34.46 28.33
C CYS A 119 39.89 34.70 28.36
N ASN A 120 39.43 35.94 28.64
CA ASN A 120 38.02 36.27 28.79
C ASN A 120 37.33 36.69 27.48
N VAL A 121 38.09 37.11 26.46
CA VAL A 121 37.52 37.63 25.20
C VAL A 121 37.26 36.45 24.27
N CYS A 122 36.03 36.30 23.76
CA CYS A 122 35.73 35.29 22.76
C CYS A 122 36.30 35.68 21.38
N ASP A 123 36.67 34.68 20.57
CA ASP A 123 37.20 34.88 19.22
C ASP A 123 36.39 34.16 18.14
N SER A 124 35.54 33.19 18.50
CA SER A 124 34.69 32.45 17.56
C SER A 124 33.41 31.95 18.23
N ASP A 125 32.34 31.80 17.45
CA ASP A 125 31.02 31.37 17.93
C ASP A 125 31.07 30.01 18.66
N TYR A 126 31.88 29.08 18.15
CA TYR A 126 32.11 27.77 18.77
C TYR A 126 32.69 27.87 20.20
N ALA A 127 33.43 28.93 20.53
CA ALA A 127 33.90 29.17 21.90
C ALA A 127 32.74 29.42 22.87
N CYS A 128 31.70 30.11 22.39
CA CYS A 128 30.51 30.47 23.15
C CYS A 128 29.50 29.33 23.28
N ASN A 129 29.55 28.30 22.44
CA ASN A 129 28.73 27.08 22.60
C ASN A 129 28.90 26.45 23.99
N ALA A 130 30.11 26.48 24.56
CA ALA A 130 30.39 25.97 25.90
C ALA A 130 29.78 26.83 27.04
N MET A 131 29.30 28.04 26.74
CA MET A 131 28.53 28.89 27.65
C MET A 131 27.02 28.65 27.54
N MET A 132 26.56 27.83 26.58
CA MET A 132 25.13 27.54 26.37
C MET A 132 24.74 26.21 27.06
N PRO A 133 23.62 26.14 27.80
CA PRO A 133 23.15 24.91 28.47
C PRO A 133 23.00 23.68 27.57
N GLU A 134 22.71 23.87 26.28
CA GLU A 134 22.54 22.79 25.31
C GLU A 134 23.85 22.43 24.56
N GLY A 135 24.94 23.17 24.79
CA GLY A 135 26.23 22.95 24.12
C GLY A 135 26.33 23.43 22.67
N GLU A 136 25.28 24.05 22.13
CA GLU A 136 25.22 24.63 20.78
C GLU A 136 24.47 25.99 20.78
N GLY A 137 24.46 26.69 19.64
CA GLY A 137 23.68 27.92 19.43
C GLY A 137 24.31 29.23 19.96
N GLY A 138 25.53 29.18 20.48
CA GLY A 138 26.29 30.35 20.94
C GLY A 138 26.86 31.17 19.78
N VAL A 139 26.97 32.48 19.99
CA VAL A 139 27.56 33.46 19.07
C VAL A 139 28.53 34.34 19.86
N CYS A 140 29.67 34.66 19.26
CA CYS A 140 30.65 35.59 19.79
C CYS A 140 30.41 36.99 19.22
N TYR A 141 29.74 37.83 19.99
CA TYR A 141 29.40 39.19 19.60
C TYR A 141 30.62 40.11 19.77
N LYS A 142 31.20 40.55 18.64
CA LYS A 142 32.43 41.36 18.58
C LYS A 142 32.21 42.86 18.33
N GLN A 143 31.08 43.41 18.79
CA GLN A 143 30.90 44.87 18.84
C GLN A 143 31.33 45.39 20.21
N GLY A 144 31.65 46.67 20.31
CA GLY A 144 32.04 47.32 21.57
C GLY A 144 30.87 47.62 22.52
N VAL A 145 29.76 46.87 22.46
CA VAL A 145 28.52 47.15 23.20
C VAL A 145 28.28 46.04 24.22
N THR A 146 28.00 46.41 25.47
CA THR A 146 27.55 45.45 26.49
C THR A 146 26.08 45.10 26.29
N VAL A 147 25.76 43.81 26.17
CA VAL A 147 24.38 43.29 26.17
C VAL A 147 24.07 42.58 27.50
N LYS A 148 25.07 41.90 28.09
CA LYS A 148 25.08 41.36 29.45
C LYS A 148 26.44 41.57 30.11
N GLU A 149 27.51 41.12 29.47
CA GLU A 149 28.88 41.23 29.96
C GLU A 149 29.88 41.22 28.80
N ASN A 150 30.52 42.36 28.54
CA ASN A 150 31.44 42.56 27.42
C ASN A 150 32.88 42.69 27.94
N PHE A 151 33.79 41.88 27.38
CA PHE A 151 35.23 41.93 27.67
C PHE A 151 35.99 42.48 26.46
N GLN A 152 36.85 43.47 26.70
CA GLN A 152 37.70 44.08 25.70
C GLN A 152 39.19 43.96 26.08
N MET A 153 40.02 43.62 25.09
CA MET A 153 41.47 43.51 25.19
C MET A 153 42.10 44.53 24.25
N CYS A 154 42.91 45.43 24.79
CA CYS A 154 43.43 46.58 24.06
C CYS A 154 44.96 46.63 24.09
N ASP A 155 45.57 46.91 22.94
CA ASP A 155 46.97 47.33 22.85
C ASP A 155 47.07 48.86 22.86
N VAL A 156 48.01 49.42 23.62
CA VAL A 156 48.22 50.87 23.68
C VAL A 156 49.00 51.33 22.44
N THR A 157 48.48 52.33 21.73
CA THR A 157 49.00 52.81 20.44
C THR A 157 49.73 54.15 20.52
N ASN A 158 49.70 54.81 21.67
CA ASN A 158 50.46 56.02 22.00
C ASN A 158 51.96 55.88 21.66
N HIS A 159 52.41 56.55 20.61
CA HIS A 159 53.79 56.48 20.12
C HIS A 159 54.82 57.04 21.12
N MET A 160 54.43 57.96 22.01
CA MET A 160 55.33 58.49 23.05
C MET A 160 55.40 57.53 24.24
N ILE A 161 54.27 57.00 24.71
CA ILE A 161 54.23 55.95 25.76
C ILE A 161 55.03 54.72 25.33
N LEU A 162 54.83 54.22 24.10
CA LEU A 162 55.57 53.07 23.55
C LEU A 162 57.09 53.29 23.49
N LYS A 163 57.55 54.54 23.33
CA LYS A 163 58.98 54.87 23.39
C LYS A 163 59.52 54.95 24.82
N GLN A 164 58.73 55.47 25.75
CA GLN A 164 59.14 55.64 27.15
C GLN A 164 59.21 54.30 27.93
N LEU A 165 58.75 53.20 27.32
CA LEU A 165 58.69 51.87 27.91
C LEU A 165 59.85 50.93 27.50
N ASP A 166 60.84 51.41 26.74
CA ASP A 166 62.06 50.67 26.36
C ASP A 166 61.84 49.23 25.84
N GLY A 167 60.72 49.02 25.13
CA GLY A 167 60.37 47.73 24.53
C GLY A 167 59.49 46.81 25.39
N ARG A 168 59.14 47.19 26.63
CA ARG A 168 58.05 46.54 27.38
C ARG A 168 56.71 46.78 26.66
N LYS A 169 55.80 45.79 26.65
CA LYS A 169 54.50 45.92 25.97
C LYS A 169 53.40 46.45 26.92
N PRO A 170 52.88 47.67 26.71
CA PRO A 170 51.69 48.15 27.41
C PRO A 170 50.40 47.58 26.80
N GLN A 171 49.47 47.14 27.65
CA GLN A 171 48.15 46.64 27.27
C GLN A 171 47.10 47.10 28.29
N VAL A 172 45.82 47.11 27.90
CA VAL A 172 44.68 47.49 28.73
C VAL A 172 43.59 46.43 28.65
N THR A 173 42.97 46.08 29.77
CA THR A 173 41.66 45.42 29.81
C THR A 173 40.58 46.45 30.12
N PHE A 174 39.46 46.36 29.41
CA PHE A 174 38.23 47.07 29.75
C PHE A 174 37.07 46.08 29.73
N GLY A 175 36.27 46.02 30.79
CA GLY A 175 35.16 45.07 30.90
C GLY A 175 33.97 45.67 31.62
N CYS A 176 32.76 45.46 31.11
CA CYS A 176 31.53 46.08 31.60
C CYS A 176 30.37 45.09 31.70
N LYS A 177 29.57 45.18 32.77
CA LYS A 177 28.42 44.32 33.04
C LYS A 177 27.12 45.12 33.06
N ASP A 178 26.10 44.65 32.33
CA ASP A 178 24.83 45.36 32.17
C ASP A 178 23.97 45.36 33.44
N GLU A 179 23.99 44.26 34.17
CA GLU A 179 23.15 44.02 35.35
C GLU A 179 23.42 45.04 36.47
N ASP A 180 24.70 45.27 36.79
CA ASP A 180 25.12 46.10 37.92
C ASP A 180 25.52 47.53 37.51
N LYS A 181 25.55 47.84 36.21
CA LYS A 181 26.07 49.11 35.63
C LYS A 181 27.50 49.44 36.05
N THR A 182 28.31 48.42 36.26
CA THR A 182 29.73 48.53 36.60
C THR A 182 30.63 48.26 35.40
N CYS A 183 31.78 48.93 35.39
CA CYS A 183 32.88 48.65 34.47
C CYS A 183 34.20 48.54 35.24
N SER A 184 35.21 47.99 34.56
CA SER A 184 36.56 47.80 35.07
C SER A 184 37.56 48.23 34.00
N PHE A 185 38.62 48.91 34.42
CA PHE A 185 39.76 49.29 33.59
C PHE A 185 41.04 48.83 34.27
N GLN A 186 41.95 48.14 33.57
CA GLN A 186 43.20 47.68 34.17
C GLN A 186 44.36 47.89 33.20
N PHE A 187 45.48 48.39 33.72
CA PHE A 187 46.67 48.70 32.94
C PHE A 187 47.76 47.66 33.18
N TRP A 188 48.31 47.12 32.10
CA TRP A 188 49.27 46.01 32.11
C TRP A 188 50.56 46.41 31.39
N VAL A 189 51.70 45.96 31.92
CA VAL A 189 53.00 46.05 31.26
C VAL A 189 53.64 44.66 31.26
N ASP A 190 54.01 44.15 30.09
CA ASP A 190 54.49 42.76 29.89
C ASP A 190 53.55 41.71 30.50
N GLN A 191 52.24 41.91 30.30
CA GLN A 191 51.16 41.09 30.87
C GLN A 191 51.16 41.01 32.42
N LYS A 192 51.86 41.92 33.11
CA LYS A 192 51.80 42.10 34.56
C LYS A 192 51.02 43.37 34.86
N GLU A 193 50.02 43.26 35.71
CA GLU A 193 49.15 44.38 36.06
C GLU A 193 49.93 45.42 36.87
N SER A 194 49.74 46.70 36.54
CA SER A 194 50.28 47.85 37.25
C SER A 194 49.25 48.39 38.23
N PHE A 195 48.10 48.78 37.71
CA PHE A 195 46.98 49.35 38.47
C PHE A 195 45.65 48.96 37.83
N TYR A 196 44.60 48.96 38.65
CA TYR A 196 43.22 48.75 38.21
C TYR A 196 42.33 49.89 38.70
N CYS A 197 41.21 50.08 38.03
CA CYS A 197 40.16 51.00 38.41
C CYS A 197 38.79 50.33 38.25
N GLY A 198 37.96 50.44 39.28
CA GLY A 198 36.54 50.14 39.22
C GLY A 198 35.78 51.39 38.79
N LEU A 199 34.71 51.22 38.02
CA LEU A 199 33.81 52.27 37.59
C LEU A 199 32.38 51.83 37.89
N ASP A 200 31.55 52.76 38.36
CA ASP A 200 30.12 52.52 38.60
C ASP A 200 29.26 53.52 37.82
N THR A 201 27.94 53.40 37.97
CA THR A 201 26.93 54.28 37.35
C THR A 201 27.09 54.44 35.82
N CYS A 202 27.68 53.42 35.18
CA CYS A 202 28.04 53.43 33.77
C CYS A 202 26.82 53.31 32.84
N LYS A 203 26.85 54.09 31.77
CA LYS A 203 25.89 54.08 30.65
C LYS A 203 26.67 53.91 29.35
N TRP A 204 26.03 53.36 28.33
CA TRP A 204 26.65 53.23 27.01
C TRP A 204 25.64 53.37 25.87
N SER A 205 26.16 53.72 24.71
CA SER A 205 25.43 53.85 23.45
C SER A 205 26.24 53.28 22.28
N MET A 206 25.58 53.06 21.15
CA MET A 206 26.23 52.77 19.87
C MET A 206 25.63 53.63 18.78
N GLU A 207 26.48 54.34 18.06
CA GLU A 207 26.14 55.05 16.83
C GLU A 207 26.76 54.29 15.65
N SER A 208 25.95 54.01 14.62
CA SER A 208 26.36 53.25 13.44
C SER A 208 26.18 54.12 12.20
N ASP A 209 27.30 54.50 11.59
CA ASP A 209 27.37 55.17 10.29
C ASP A 209 27.83 54.17 9.22
N TYR A 210 27.61 54.50 7.95
CA TYR A 210 27.79 53.61 6.79
C TYR A 210 29.18 52.96 6.68
N ASN A 211 30.22 53.55 7.30
CA ASN A 211 31.59 53.05 7.27
C ASN A 211 32.19 52.76 8.66
N SER A 212 31.45 52.98 9.76
CA SER A 212 32.00 52.86 11.12
C SER A 212 30.92 52.71 12.20
N ASN A 213 31.16 51.80 13.16
CA ASN A 213 30.39 51.72 14.40
C ASN A 213 31.20 52.37 15.52
N THR A 214 30.65 53.38 16.19
CA THR A 214 31.24 53.96 17.41
C THR A 214 30.42 53.55 18.62
N THR A 215 31.09 53.08 19.67
CA THR A 215 30.47 52.78 20.96
C THR A 215 31.04 53.71 22.02
N HIS A 216 30.17 54.35 22.80
CA HIS A 216 30.57 55.27 23.87
C HIS A 216 30.14 54.68 25.21
N TYR A 217 31.04 54.72 26.20
CA TYR A 217 30.75 54.45 27.61
C TYR A 217 31.00 55.73 28.42
N GLU A 218 30.08 56.07 29.31
CA GLU A 218 30.16 57.19 30.26
C GLU A 218 29.89 56.67 31.68
N CYS A 219 30.82 56.86 32.60
CA CYS A 219 30.68 56.47 34.01
C CYS A 219 30.84 57.71 34.91
N GLU A 220 29.89 57.93 35.84
CA GLU A 220 29.89 59.14 36.68
C GLU A 220 30.94 59.07 37.79
N HIS A 221 31.29 57.86 38.25
CA HIS A 221 32.28 57.61 39.30
C HIS A 221 33.30 56.56 38.88
N LEU A 222 34.53 56.72 39.37
CA LEU A 222 35.64 55.79 39.18
C LEU A 222 36.55 55.83 40.42
N GLN A 223 37.11 54.68 40.79
CA GLN A 223 38.13 54.55 41.83
C GLN A 223 39.28 53.67 41.32
N CYS A 224 40.52 54.15 41.41
CA CYS A 224 41.73 53.39 41.05
C CYS A 224 42.49 52.86 42.27
N SER A 225 43.39 51.90 42.06
CA SER A 225 44.41 51.50 43.05
C SER A 225 45.67 50.91 42.37
N CYS A 226 46.85 51.23 42.91
CA CYS A 226 48.16 50.77 42.43
C CYS A 226 48.56 49.42 43.09
N ILE A 227 49.10 48.47 42.32
CA ILE A 227 49.65 47.23 42.88
C ILE A 227 51.13 47.48 43.28
N PRO A 228 51.49 47.39 44.57
CA PRO A 228 52.83 47.80 45.03
C PRO A 228 53.99 47.03 44.38
N GLY A 229 55.06 47.76 44.04
CA GLY A 229 56.28 47.19 43.47
C GLY A 229 56.19 46.81 41.98
N ARG A 230 55.07 47.12 41.31
CA ARG A 230 54.90 46.97 39.86
C ARG A 230 55.39 48.22 39.11
N PHE A 231 55.59 48.08 37.80
CA PHE A 231 55.88 49.22 36.94
C PHE A 231 54.77 50.28 37.06
N LEU A 232 55.12 51.57 37.15
CA LEU A 232 54.24 52.70 37.51
C LEU A 232 53.72 52.71 38.97
N CYS A 233 54.00 51.69 39.78
CA CYS A 233 53.56 51.55 41.17
C CYS A 233 54.72 51.19 42.13
N GLY A 234 55.91 51.75 41.87
CA GLY A 234 57.07 51.62 42.75
C GLY A 234 58.12 50.57 42.36
N GLU A 235 58.07 49.99 41.16
CA GLU A 235 59.24 49.27 40.61
C GLU A 235 60.46 50.22 40.50
N ASN A 236 61.64 49.75 40.91
CA ASN A 236 62.87 50.54 40.84
C ASN A 236 63.18 50.97 39.40
N GLY A 237 63.16 52.29 39.15
CA GLY A 237 63.36 52.87 37.82
C GLY A 237 62.07 53.30 37.12
N SER A 238 60.89 52.99 37.66
CA SER A 238 59.62 53.56 37.20
C SER A 238 59.16 54.73 38.10
N ILE A 239 58.29 55.59 37.55
CA ILE A 239 57.52 56.56 38.34
C ILE A 239 56.60 55.78 39.30
N ASN A 240 56.25 56.34 40.46
CA ASN A 240 55.20 55.78 41.32
C ASN A 240 53.95 56.67 41.24
N LEU A 241 52.81 56.09 40.86
CA LEU A 241 51.54 56.78 40.68
C LEU A 241 50.54 56.53 41.84
N GLY A 242 50.89 55.74 42.86
CA GLY A 242 49.94 55.33 43.91
C GLY A 242 49.16 56.48 44.56
N ASP A 243 49.85 57.46 45.16
CA ASP A 243 49.22 58.63 45.78
C ASP A 243 48.36 59.45 44.79
N PHE A 244 48.70 59.42 43.49
CA PHE A 244 47.97 60.13 42.44
C PHE A 244 46.67 59.40 42.07
N LEU A 245 46.74 58.09 41.86
CA LEU A 245 45.61 57.23 41.52
C LEU A 245 44.57 57.18 42.64
N ASP A 246 45.01 57.03 43.89
CA ASP A 246 44.14 56.85 45.05
C ASP A 246 43.43 58.16 45.47
N GLN A 247 44.04 59.33 45.20
CA GLN A 247 43.55 60.62 45.73
C GLN A 247 42.87 61.51 44.67
N LEU A 248 43.36 61.54 43.42
CA LEU A 248 42.96 62.54 42.43
C LEU A 248 42.04 62.01 41.32
N ILE A 249 42.11 60.73 40.97
CA ILE A 249 41.29 60.15 39.89
C ILE A 249 39.93 59.72 40.46
N LYS A 250 38.86 60.47 40.13
CA LYS A 250 37.50 60.20 40.65
C LYS A 250 36.39 60.22 39.59
N GLY A 251 36.72 60.53 38.34
CA GLY A 251 35.76 60.67 37.25
C GLY A 251 35.15 62.09 37.12
N PRO A 252 34.21 62.28 36.19
CA PRO A 252 33.66 61.26 35.28
C PRO A 252 34.70 60.76 34.28
N ALA A 253 34.54 59.50 33.86
CA ALA A 253 35.43 58.84 32.91
C ALA A 253 34.65 58.37 31.68
N THR A 254 35.26 58.48 30.50
CA THR A 254 34.70 57.99 29.25
C THR A 254 35.62 57.01 28.54
N PHE A 255 35.01 56.03 27.87
CA PHE A 255 35.69 55.07 27.00
C PHE A 255 34.94 54.99 25.67
N GLU A 256 35.59 55.41 24.59
CA GLU A 256 35.04 55.42 23.24
C GLU A 256 35.76 54.40 22.37
N THR A 257 35.05 53.71 21.47
CA THR A 257 35.63 52.78 20.49
C THR A 257 34.98 52.96 19.13
N THR A 258 35.73 53.49 18.16
CA THR A 258 35.36 53.52 16.73
C THR A 258 35.92 52.29 16.03
N SER A 259 35.04 51.39 15.59
CA SER A 259 35.36 50.24 14.75
C SER A 259 35.20 50.59 13.27
N THR A 260 36.22 50.28 12.46
CA THR A 260 36.25 50.54 11.01
C THR A 260 36.78 49.32 10.25
N PRO A 261 36.55 49.20 8.92
CA PRO A 261 37.14 48.15 8.09
C PRO A 261 38.69 48.13 8.04
N GLN A 262 39.36 49.14 8.60
CA GLN A 262 40.82 49.26 8.69
C GLN A 262 41.37 48.94 10.10
N GLY A 263 40.49 48.63 11.07
CA GLY A 263 40.83 48.37 12.47
C GLY A 263 40.00 49.20 13.44
N THR A 264 40.14 48.91 14.74
CA THR A 264 39.52 49.64 15.84
C THR A 264 40.45 50.74 16.36
N LYS A 265 39.86 51.89 16.73
CA LYS A 265 40.51 52.97 17.46
C LYS A 265 39.68 53.27 18.69
N SER A 266 40.30 53.24 19.85
CA SER A 266 39.62 53.45 21.13
C SER A 266 40.34 54.50 21.95
N VAL A 267 39.61 55.21 22.81
CA VAL A 267 40.14 56.29 23.64
C VAL A 267 39.58 56.15 25.05
N PHE A 268 40.47 56.07 26.04
CA PHE A 268 40.10 56.24 27.44
C PHE A 268 40.45 57.67 27.88
N SER A 269 39.53 58.32 28.58
CA SER A 269 39.65 59.73 28.97
C SER A 269 39.09 59.97 30.37
N GLU A 270 39.93 60.49 31.26
CA GLU A 270 39.56 61.06 32.55
C GLU A 270 40.37 62.36 32.76
N PRO A 271 39.79 63.46 33.26
CA PRO A 271 40.44 64.78 33.24
C PRO A 271 41.81 64.88 33.92
N GLN A 272 42.03 64.24 35.08
CA GLN A 272 43.31 64.31 35.81
C GLN A 272 44.34 63.36 35.19
N MET A 273 43.91 62.16 34.79
CA MET A 273 44.71 61.18 34.06
C MET A 273 45.24 61.74 32.73
N ASN A 274 44.39 62.41 31.94
CA ASN A 274 44.80 63.10 30.72
C ASN A 274 45.84 64.19 31.02
N GLY A 275 45.69 64.93 32.12
CA GLY A 275 46.68 65.91 32.59
C GLY A 275 48.04 65.28 32.94
N LEU A 276 48.03 64.12 33.60
CA LEU A 276 49.25 63.33 33.88
C LEU A 276 49.90 62.85 32.58
N ILE A 277 49.12 62.30 31.64
CA ILE A 277 49.65 61.76 30.38
C ILE A 277 50.28 62.87 29.53
N ALA A 278 49.63 64.04 29.45
CA ALA A 278 50.17 65.21 28.76
C ALA A 278 51.44 65.75 29.43
N GLY A 279 51.53 65.69 30.76
CA GLY A 279 52.70 66.15 31.52
C GLY A 279 53.89 65.18 31.54
N VAL A 280 53.65 63.87 31.49
CA VAL A 280 54.67 62.81 31.65
C VAL A 280 55.08 62.19 30.31
N PHE A 281 54.12 61.95 29.41
CA PHE A 281 54.34 61.27 28.13
C PHE A 281 54.15 62.19 26.91
N GLY A 282 53.44 63.32 27.05
CA GLY A 282 53.25 64.30 25.99
C GLY A 282 52.10 64.01 25.01
N ASP A 283 51.29 62.98 25.29
CA ASP A 283 50.05 62.66 24.55
C ASP A 283 48.81 63.21 25.30
N PRO A 284 47.69 63.52 24.62
CA PRO A 284 46.52 64.13 25.26
C PRO A 284 45.62 63.15 26.05
N SER A 285 45.68 61.85 25.75
CA SER A 285 44.89 60.77 26.37
C SER A 285 45.47 59.40 26.01
N ILE A 286 44.87 58.31 26.50
CA ILE A 286 45.28 56.93 26.13
C ILE A 286 44.55 56.52 24.85
N PHE A 287 45.31 56.39 23.76
CA PHE A 287 44.89 55.82 22.49
C PHE A 287 45.13 54.31 22.45
N LEU A 288 44.10 53.57 22.13
CA LEU A 288 44.04 52.12 22.20
C LEU A 288 43.59 51.54 20.84
N SER A 289 43.90 50.27 20.60
CA SER A 289 43.24 49.46 19.58
C SER A 289 42.77 48.17 20.26
N CYS A 290 41.46 47.91 20.21
CA CYS A 290 40.78 46.94 21.07
C CYS A 290 40.07 45.85 20.25
N ASP A 291 40.20 44.59 20.68
CA ASP A 291 39.32 43.48 20.33
C ASP A 291 38.27 43.32 21.45
N SER A 292 36.98 43.29 21.13
CA SER A 292 35.90 42.98 22.06
C SER A 292 35.23 41.63 21.76
N GLY A 293 34.59 41.03 22.77
CA GLY A 293 33.91 39.76 22.63
C GLY A 293 33.00 39.43 23.81
N GLU A 294 31.71 39.29 23.53
CA GLU A 294 30.68 38.81 24.46
C GLU A 294 30.04 37.51 23.93
N CYS A 295 29.82 36.52 24.81
CA CYS A 295 29.15 35.26 24.45
C CYS A 295 27.65 35.30 24.73
N MET A 296 26.82 35.16 23.69
CA MET A 296 25.36 35.18 23.79
C MET A 296 24.68 34.16 22.87
N TYR A 297 23.38 33.95 23.05
CA TYR A 297 22.56 33.24 22.06
C TYR A 297 22.39 34.10 20.81
N LYS A 298 22.29 33.45 19.64
CA LYS A 298 22.00 34.11 18.35
C LYS A 298 20.72 34.96 18.34
N THR A 299 19.75 34.67 19.21
CA THR A 299 18.52 35.45 19.37
C THR A 299 18.68 36.74 20.17
N GLY A 300 19.80 36.90 20.90
CA GLY A 300 20.13 38.09 21.70
C GLY A 300 20.94 39.14 20.95
N GLU A 301 21.36 38.88 19.71
CA GLU A 301 22.14 39.82 18.90
C GLU A 301 21.34 41.11 18.61
N PRO A 302 21.85 42.31 18.96
CA PRO A 302 21.16 43.57 18.71
C PRO A 302 20.82 43.77 17.22
N GLY A 303 19.52 43.85 16.92
CA GLY A 303 18.99 43.95 15.55
C GLY A 303 18.49 42.62 14.95
N TYR A 304 18.66 41.49 15.64
CA TYR A 304 18.06 40.22 15.22
C TYR A 304 16.54 40.33 15.13
N THR A 305 15.99 40.05 13.95
CA THR A 305 14.54 40.01 13.71
C THR A 305 14.12 38.62 13.23
N ARG A 306 13.27 37.94 14.01
CA ARG A 306 12.79 36.58 13.69
C ARG A 306 12.08 36.61 12.31
N PRO A 307 12.39 35.69 11.38
CA PRO A 307 11.75 35.65 10.08
C PRO A 307 10.28 35.20 10.21
N VAL A 308 9.37 36.19 10.29
CA VAL A 308 7.92 35.95 10.34
C VAL A 308 7.48 35.19 9.09
N LYS A 309 6.74 34.09 9.26
CA LYS A 309 6.14 33.29 8.17
C LYS A 309 5.14 34.13 7.36
N LYS A 310 5.63 34.90 6.38
CA LYS A 310 4.79 35.62 5.42
C LYS A 310 4.11 34.60 4.50
N ILE A 311 2.83 34.34 4.76
CA ILE A 311 1.98 33.49 3.92
C ILE A 311 1.96 34.10 2.51
N ASN A 312 2.65 33.44 1.56
CA ASN A 312 2.72 33.88 0.18
C ASN A 312 1.39 33.58 -0.53
N THR A 313 0.37 34.41 -0.28
CA THR A 313 -0.92 34.40 -0.97
C THR A 313 -0.83 34.35 -2.50
N PRO A 314 0.12 35.00 -3.21
CA PRO A 314 0.27 34.79 -4.66
C PRO A 314 0.76 33.39 -5.03
N LEU A 315 1.54 32.71 -4.17
CA LEU A 315 1.97 31.32 -4.38
C LEU A 315 0.80 30.36 -4.16
N ILE A 316 -0.03 30.58 -3.13
CA ILE A 316 -1.26 29.81 -2.89
C ILE A 316 -2.23 29.99 -4.08
N ALA A 317 -2.46 31.23 -4.53
CA ALA A 317 -3.27 31.49 -5.72
C ALA A 317 -2.68 30.83 -6.98
N GLY A 318 -1.35 30.84 -7.14
CA GLY A 318 -0.63 30.17 -8.22
C GLY A 318 -0.77 28.65 -8.19
N VAL A 319 -0.74 28.02 -7.01
CA VAL A 319 -0.96 26.57 -6.84
C VAL A 319 -2.42 26.21 -7.12
N ILE A 320 -3.40 26.97 -6.63
CA ILE A 320 -4.83 26.72 -6.90
C ILE A 320 -5.13 26.89 -8.38
N ALA A 321 -4.63 27.95 -9.01
CA ALA A 321 -4.74 28.16 -10.45
C ALA A 321 -4.04 27.06 -11.24
N GLY A 322 -2.81 26.70 -10.87
CA GLY A 322 -2.02 25.65 -11.50
C GLY A 322 -2.65 24.26 -11.41
N CYS A 323 -3.21 23.90 -10.26
CA CYS A 323 -3.95 22.64 -10.07
C CYS A 323 -5.25 22.64 -10.90
N SER A 324 -5.97 23.76 -10.96
CA SER A 324 -7.16 23.90 -11.82
C SER A 324 -6.80 23.76 -13.31
N LEU A 325 -5.71 24.40 -13.75
CA LEU A 325 -5.18 24.29 -15.11
C LEU A 325 -4.69 22.87 -15.41
N PHE A 326 -4.05 22.20 -14.45
CA PHE A 326 -3.61 20.82 -14.56
C PHE A 326 -4.79 19.84 -14.69
N VAL A 327 -5.86 20.00 -13.90
CA VAL A 327 -7.08 19.20 -14.03
C VAL A 327 -7.70 19.38 -15.42
N VAL A 328 -7.84 20.63 -15.89
CA VAL A 328 -8.34 20.93 -17.24
C VAL A 328 -7.41 20.35 -18.31
N ALA A 329 -6.08 20.47 -18.15
CA ALA A 329 -5.10 19.92 -19.08
C ALA A 329 -5.11 18.38 -19.10
N VAL A 330 -5.29 17.72 -17.97
CA VAL A 330 -5.44 16.25 -17.89
C VAL A 330 -6.75 15.81 -18.53
N ILE A 331 -7.87 16.50 -18.30
CA ILE A 331 -9.14 16.21 -18.96
C ILE A 331 -9.02 16.39 -20.49
N LEU A 332 -8.41 17.49 -20.94
CA LEU A 332 -8.17 17.75 -22.37
C LEU A 332 -7.16 16.77 -22.98
N LEU A 333 -6.12 16.36 -22.24
CA LEU A 333 -5.14 15.36 -22.67
C LEU A 333 -5.76 13.98 -22.78
N VAL A 334 -6.57 13.55 -21.80
CA VAL A 334 -7.31 12.28 -21.83
C VAL A 334 -8.34 12.30 -22.97
N TRP A 335 -9.05 13.40 -23.18
CA TRP A 335 -9.97 13.57 -24.31
C TRP A 335 -9.25 13.55 -25.67
N TYR A 336 -8.10 14.23 -25.78
CA TYR A 336 -7.26 14.25 -26.97
C TYR A 336 -6.65 12.87 -27.26
N LEU A 337 -6.11 12.18 -26.24
CA LEU A 337 -5.54 10.83 -26.36
C LEU A 337 -6.63 9.80 -26.66
N SER A 338 -7.83 9.94 -26.09
CA SER A 338 -9.00 9.13 -26.46
C SER A 338 -9.35 9.31 -27.96
N ARG A 339 -9.51 10.57 -28.41
CA ARG A 339 -9.74 10.89 -29.83
C ARG A 339 -8.56 10.55 -30.76
N ARG A 340 -7.34 10.42 -30.25
CA ARG A 340 -6.13 10.03 -31.00
C ARG A 340 -5.92 8.52 -31.03
N ALA A 341 -6.34 7.79 -30.00
CA ALA A 341 -6.39 6.33 -29.98
C ALA A 341 -7.43 5.83 -30.99
N ALA A 342 -8.65 6.40 -30.96
CA ALA A 342 -9.69 6.13 -31.95
C ALA A 342 -9.18 6.37 -33.40
N ARG A 343 -8.43 7.45 -33.65
CA ARG A 343 -7.81 7.72 -34.96
C ARG A 343 -6.57 6.90 -35.30
N ARG A 344 -5.90 6.27 -34.33
CA ARG A 344 -4.76 5.35 -34.60
C ARG A 344 -5.21 3.93 -34.95
N SER A 345 -6.44 3.55 -34.64
CA SER A 345 -6.98 2.21 -34.98
C SER A 345 -7.25 1.99 -36.48
N TYR A 346 -6.98 2.99 -37.33
CA TYR A 346 -7.28 3.00 -38.76
C TYR A 346 -6.03 3.02 -39.68
N LEU A 347 -4.81 2.80 -39.16
CA LEU A 347 -3.60 3.00 -39.98
C LEU A 347 -2.50 1.94 -39.79
N ARG A 348 -2.26 1.18 -40.88
CA ARG A 348 -1.15 0.26 -41.15
C ARG A 348 -1.11 -1.06 -40.34
N LEU A 349 -1.90 -2.03 -40.80
CA LEU A 349 -1.30 -3.33 -41.10
C LEU A 349 -0.56 -3.19 -42.44
N SER A 350 0.71 -3.59 -42.48
CA SER A 350 1.44 -3.81 -43.72
C SER A 350 1.56 -5.31 -43.87
N LEU A 351 0.73 -5.90 -44.74
CA LEU A 351 0.91 -7.30 -45.11
C LEU A 351 2.16 -7.37 -45.99
N SER A 352 3.12 -8.19 -45.54
CA SER A 352 4.31 -8.59 -46.29
C SER A 352 4.16 -10.09 -46.53
N ASP A 353 4.16 -10.54 -47.79
CA ASP A 353 3.79 -11.92 -48.15
C ASP A 353 4.63 -12.98 -47.40
N ASP A 354 5.86 -12.64 -46.98
CA ASP A 354 6.73 -13.46 -46.13
C ASP A 354 6.07 -13.94 -44.81
N SER A 355 5.07 -13.23 -44.27
CA SER A 355 4.49 -13.57 -42.96
C SER A 355 3.49 -14.72 -42.98
N ASP A 356 2.81 -14.95 -44.11
CA ASP A 356 1.86 -16.05 -44.23
C ASP A 356 2.60 -17.40 -44.37
N ASP A 357 3.79 -17.37 -44.97
CA ASP A 357 4.65 -18.54 -45.14
C ASP A 357 5.32 -18.98 -43.82
N GLU A 358 5.70 -18.04 -42.93
CA GLU A 358 6.08 -18.34 -41.54
C GLU A 358 4.91 -18.94 -40.74
N ALA A 359 3.71 -18.35 -40.86
CA ALA A 359 2.53 -18.80 -40.13
C ALA A 359 2.16 -20.23 -40.54
N ALA A 360 2.12 -20.52 -41.85
CA ALA A 360 1.83 -21.86 -42.37
C ALA A 360 2.87 -22.90 -41.91
N LYS A 361 4.17 -22.57 -41.96
CA LYS A 361 5.25 -23.49 -41.54
C LYS A 361 5.20 -23.83 -40.05
N LEU A 362 4.74 -22.91 -39.19
CA LEU A 362 4.54 -23.14 -37.75
C LEU A 362 3.18 -23.75 -37.40
N LEU A 363 2.28 -23.95 -38.37
CA LEU A 363 0.95 -24.54 -38.19
C LEU A 363 0.81 -25.92 -38.87
N ALA A 364 1.85 -26.38 -39.58
CA ALA A 364 1.89 -27.68 -40.26
C ALA A 364 1.85 -28.91 -39.31
N ASP A 365 2.05 -28.71 -38.01
CA ASP A 365 1.96 -29.76 -36.97
C ASP A 365 0.53 -30.15 -36.57
N TYR A 366 -0.51 -29.57 -37.19
CA TYR A 366 -1.90 -29.97 -36.89
C TYR A 366 -2.16 -31.43 -37.31
N ARG A 367 -2.15 -32.34 -36.32
CA ARG A 367 -2.49 -33.76 -36.49
C ARG A 367 -3.88 -34.03 -35.89
N PRO A 368 -4.84 -34.56 -36.68
CA PRO A 368 -6.09 -35.09 -36.15
C PRO A 368 -5.84 -36.16 -35.08
N ALA A 369 -6.65 -36.16 -34.02
CA ALA A 369 -6.46 -37.03 -32.85
C ALA A 369 -7.79 -37.63 -32.40
N ALA A 370 -7.94 -38.95 -32.60
CA ALA A 370 -9.02 -39.73 -31.99
C ALA A 370 -8.74 -39.96 -30.50
N LEU A 371 -9.78 -39.89 -29.68
CA LEU A 371 -9.72 -40.16 -28.25
C LEU A 371 -10.56 -41.41 -27.94
N TYR A 372 -9.95 -42.36 -27.24
CA TYR A 372 -10.58 -43.59 -26.76
C TYR A 372 -10.37 -43.71 -25.25
N TRP A 373 -11.34 -44.28 -24.56
CA TRP A 373 -11.24 -44.52 -23.13
C TRP A 373 -11.93 -45.84 -22.76
N ASP A 374 -11.29 -46.60 -21.87
CA ASP A 374 -11.76 -47.91 -21.44
C ASP A 374 -11.84 -47.98 -19.91
N ASN A 375 -12.90 -48.62 -19.41
CA ASN A 375 -13.22 -48.87 -18.01
C ASN A 375 -12.97 -47.67 -17.07
N VAL A 376 -13.40 -46.47 -17.44
CA VAL A 376 -13.15 -45.25 -16.66
C VAL A 376 -14.04 -45.22 -15.41
N SER A 377 -13.40 -45.10 -14.23
CA SER A 377 -14.07 -44.89 -12.95
C SER A 377 -13.47 -43.71 -12.16
N TYR A 378 -14.24 -43.16 -11.23
CA TYR A 378 -13.81 -42.03 -10.39
C TYR A 378 -14.32 -42.17 -8.95
N ILE A 379 -13.39 -42.21 -8.00
CA ILE A 379 -13.67 -42.45 -6.57
C ILE A 379 -13.25 -41.23 -5.75
N LEU A 380 -14.21 -40.57 -5.11
CA LEU A 380 -14.03 -39.38 -4.29
C LEU A 380 -14.41 -39.67 -2.83
N ASN A 381 -13.45 -39.53 -1.91
CA ASN A 381 -13.64 -39.78 -0.47
C ASN A 381 -14.23 -41.17 -0.14
N GLY A 382 -13.93 -42.19 -0.96
CA GLY A 382 -14.47 -43.54 -0.82
C GLY A 382 -15.85 -43.77 -1.43
N LYS A 383 -16.52 -42.73 -1.96
CA LYS A 383 -17.71 -42.88 -2.81
C LYS A 383 -17.30 -42.94 -4.28
N GLU A 384 -17.78 -43.94 -5.00
CA GLU A 384 -17.72 -43.98 -6.46
C GLU A 384 -18.73 -42.99 -7.08
N ILE A 385 -18.27 -42.22 -8.06
CA ILE A 385 -18.98 -41.09 -8.69
C ILE A 385 -19.15 -41.31 -10.21
N LEU A 386 -18.26 -42.10 -10.82
CA LEU A 386 -18.35 -42.60 -12.19
C LEU A 386 -17.88 -44.06 -12.17
N SER A 387 -18.51 -44.94 -12.95
CA SER A 387 -18.20 -46.38 -12.97
C SER A 387 -18.30 -46.96 -14.38
N GLY A 388 -17.28 -47.73 -14.79
CA GLY A 388 -17.29 -48.56 -16.00
C GLY A 388 -17.52 -47.83 -17.33
N ILE A 389 -17.14 -46.56 -17.45
CA ILE A 389 -17.44 -45.77 -18.66
C ILE A 389 -16.43 -46.08 -19.77
N GLN A 390 -16.92 -46.55 -20.93
CA GLN A 390 -16.11 -46.81 -22.14
C GLN A 390 -16.65 -46.05 -23.36
N GLY A 391 -15.78 -45.78 -24.34
CA GLY A 391 -16.17 -45.04 -25.54
C GLY A 391 -15.03 -44.55 -26.43
N ALA A 392 -15.44 -43.97 -27.56
CA ALA A 392 -14.57 -43.45 -28.60
C ALA A 392 -15.11 -42.13 -29.16
N SER A 393 -14.21 -41.25 -29.59
CA SER A 393 -14.51 -39.99 -30.27
C SER A 393 -13.46 -39.74 -31.35
N THR A 394 -13.87 -39.70 -32.62
CA THR A 394 -12.96 -39.64 -33.78
C THR A 394 -12.95 -38.25 -34.43
N PRO A 395 -11.86 -37.90 -35.16
CA PRO A 395 -11.78 -36.63 -35.87
C PRO A 395 -12.91 -36.48 -36.91
N GLY A 396 -13.43 -35.25 -37.03
CA GLY A 396 -14.53 -34.94 -37.94
C GLY A 396 -15.92 -35.21 -37.36
N GLN A 397 -16.02 -35.90 -36.22
CA GLN A 397 -17.29 -36.18 -35.53
C GLN A 397 -17.50 -35.26 -34.33
N ILE A 398 -18.76 -34.97 -34.02
CA ILE A 398 -19.14 -34.38 -32.73
C ILE A 398 -19.74 -35.43 -31.78
N THR A 399 -19.29 -35.41 -30.53
CA THR A 399 -19.72 -36.34 -29.46
C THR A 399 -20.43 -35.57 -28.35
N ALA A 400 -21.73 -35.84 -28.18
CA ALA A 400 -22.54 -35.23 -27.13
C ALA A 400 -22.60 -36.12 -25.87
N ILE A 401 -22.44 -35.53 -24.69
CA ILE A 401 -22.64 -36.18 -23.39
C ILE A 401 -23.95 -35.65 -22.77
N MET A 402 -24.94 -36.52 -22.62
CA MET A 402 -26.28 -36.21 -22.08
C MET A 402 -26.58 -37.02 -20.81
N GLY A 403 -27.73 -36.71 -20.19
CA GLY A 403 -28.22 -37.34 -18.97
C GLY A 403 -28.76 -36.34 -17.96
N ALA A 404 -29.41 -36.83 -16.92
CA ALA A 404 -30.00 -36.04 -15.83
C ALA A 404 -29.02 -35.04 -15.17
N SER A 405 -29.58 -34.07 -14.45
CA SER A 405 -28.78 -33.25 -13.52
C SER A 405 -28.20 -34.15 -12.42
N GLY A 406 -26.95 -33.90 -12.02
CA GLY A 406 -26.22 -34.76 -11.07
C GLY A 406 -25.63 -36.05 -11.64
N ALA A 407 -25.96 -36.47 -12.86
CA ALA A 407 -25.54 -37.75 -13.47
C ALA A 407 -24.04 -37.89 -13.83
N GLY A 408 -23.17 -37.01 -13.34
CA GLY A 408 -21.71 -37.09 -13.54
C GLY A 408 -21.14 -36.41 -14.78
N LYS A 409 -21.97 -35.90 -15.71
CA LYS A 409 -21.58 -35.30 -17.00
C LYS A 409 -20.28 -34.45 -16.98
N THR A 410 -20.28 -33.34 -16.25
CA THR A 410 -19.13 -32.42 -16.14
C THR A 410 -17.93 -33.04 -15.43
N SER A 411 -18.15 -33.92 -14.44
CA SER A 411 -17.07 -34.67 -13.78
C SER A 411 -16.34 -35.57 -14.78
N PHE A 412 -17.10 -36.25 -15.66
CA PHE A 412 -16.56 -37.11 -16.70
C PHE A 412 -15.83 -36.30 -17.79
N LEU A 413 -16.40 -35.17 -18.22
CA LEU A 413 -15.74 -34.25 -19.17
C LEU A 413 -14.40 -33.70 -18.63
N ASP A 414 -14.36 -33.25 -17.37
CA ASP A 414 -13.12 -32.79 -16.72
C ASP A 414 -12.06 -33.91 -16.61
N ILE A 415 -12.49 -35.17 -16.47
CA ILE A 415 -11.61 -36.35 -16.39
C ILE A 415 -11.07 -36.74 -17.77
N LEU A 416 -11.91 -36.75 -18.82
CA LEU A 416 -11.46 -36.92 -20.21
C LEU A 416 -10.44 -35.83 -20.59
N ALA A 417 -10.60 -34.60 -20.10
CA ALA A 417 -9.65 -33.50 -20.27
C ALA A 417 -8.39 -33.59 -19.37
N ARG A 418 -8.24 -34.66 -18.58
CA ARG A 418 -7.17 -34.86 -17.57
C ARG A 418 -6.93 -33.63 -16.67
N LYS A 419 -8.00 -32.96 -16.24
CA LYS A 419 -7.92 -31.91 -15.21
C LYS A 419 -7.66 -32.54 -13.84
N ASN A 420 -6.89 -31.86 -13.00
CA ASN A 420 -6.65 -32.29 -11.62
C ASN A 420 -7.95 -32.26 -10.80
N LYS A 421 -8.42 -33.43 -10.39
CA LYS A 421 -9.52 -33.65 -9.44
C LYS A 421 -8.98 -34.20 -8.11
N ARG A 422 -9.77 -34.11 -7.04
CA ARG A 422 -9.40 -34.62 -5.70
C ARG A 422 -9.48 -36.14 -5.52
N GLY A 423 -10.35 -36.82 -6.27
CA GLY A 423 -10.52 -38.27 -6.18
C GLY A 423 -9.49 -39.05 -6.99
N ALA A 424 -9.48 -40.37 -6.83
CA ALA A 424 -8.72 -41.28 -7.67
C ALA A 424 -9.49 -41.54 -8.98
N VAL A 425 -8.79 -41.48 -10.12
CA VAL A 425 -9.28 -41.91 -11.43
C VAL A 425 -8.69 -43.28 -11.74
N GLN A 426 -9.48 -44.16 -12.35
CA GLN A 426 -9.04 -45.44 -12.90
C GLN A 426 -9.56 -45.57 -14.35
N GLY A 427 -9.05 -46.55 -15.10
CA GLY A 427 -9.31 -46.71 -16.53
C GLY A 427 -8.21 -46.08 -17.40
N ASP A 428 -8.13 -46.53 -18.65
CA ASP A 428 -7.07 -46.17 -19.59
C ASP A 428 -7.57 -45.18 -20.66
N PHE A 429 -6.69 -44.25 -21.05
CA PHE A 429 -7.00 -43.18 -22.01
C PHE A 429 -6.01 -43.19 -23.17
N TYR A 430 -6.49 -43.59 -24.35
CA TYR A 430 -5.69 -43.73 -25.56
C TYR A 430 -5.97 -42.58 -26.53
N VAL A 431 -4.93 -42.03 -27.14
CA VAL A 431 -5.01 -41.05 -28.23
C VAL A 431 -4.40 -41.68 -29.47
N ASN A 432 -5.18 -41.77 -30.56
CA ASN A 432 -4.81 -42.51 -31.77
C ASN A 432 -4.37 -43.98 -31.50
N GLY A 433 -4.84 -44.59 -30.39
CA GLY A 433 -4.48 -45.95 -29.95
C GLY A 433 -3.27 -46.03 -29.00
N GLU A 434 -2.61 -44.91 -28.66
CA GLU A 434 -1.44 -44.88 -27.77
C GLU A 434 -1.74 -44.21 -26.41
N ILE A 435 -1.09 -44.68 -25.34
CA ILE A 435 -1.16 -44.03 -24.01
C ILE A 435 -0.14 -42.88 -23.97
N ILE A 436 -0.63 -41.64 -24.03
CA ILE A 436 0.21 -40.44 -24.11
C ILE A 436 0.43 -39.77 -22.74
N ASN A 437 1.61 -39.18 -22.54
CA ASN A 437 1.97 -38.42 -21.32
C ASN A 437 1.08 -37.19 -21.11
N ASP A 438 0.94 -36.80 -19.84
CA ASP A 438 0.14 -35.65 -19.42
C ASP A 438 0.62 -34.30 -19.99
N SER A 439 1.93 -34.12 -20.19
CA SER A 439 2.50 -32.92 -20.82
C SER A 439 2.01 -32.73 -22.26
N ASP A 440 1.97 -33.84 -22.99
CA ASP A 440 1.82 -33.86 -24.44
C ASP A 440 0.31 -33.85 -24.78
N PHE A 441 -0.48 -34.60 -24.00
CA PHE A 441 -1.93 -34.53 -23.97
C PHE A 441 -2.44 -33.10 -23.75
N LYS A 442 -1.88 -32.38 -22.75
CA LYS A 442 -2.22 -30.97 -22.45
C LYS A 442 -1.74 -29.96 -23.51
N SER A 443 -1.01 -30.41 -24.55
CA SER A 443 -0.69 -29.57 -25.72
C SER A 443 -1.66 -29.74 -26.89
N MET A 444 -2.33 -30.89 -26.99
CA MET A 444 -3.28 -31.22 -28.06
C MET A 444 -4.75 -30.88 -27.71
N VAL A 445 -5.01 -30.53 -26.45
CA VAL A 445 -6.36 -30.33 -25.89
C VAL A 445 -6.67 -28.86 -25.63
N GLY A 446 -7.86 -28.42 -26.06
CA GLY A 446 -8.49 -27.17 -25.62
C GLY A 446 -9.71 -27.45 -24.73
N PHE A 447 -9.95 -26.59 -23.73
CA PHE A 447 -11.10 -26.73 -22.82
C PHE A 447 -11.85 -25.41 -22.64
N VAL A 448 -13.17 -25.43 -22.86
CA VAL A 448 -14.09 -24.29 -22.63
C VAL A 448 -14.99 -24.59 -21.43
N ASP A 449 -14.79 -23.90 -20.31
CA ASP A 449 -15.65 -24.00 -19.12
C ASP A 449 -17.06 -23.44 -19.36
N GLN A 450 -18.01 -23.78 -18.47
CA GLN A 450 -19.41 -23.33 -18.52
C GLN A 450 -19.54 -21.78 -18.50
N GLU A 451 -18.70 -21.07 -17.75
CA GLU A 451 -18.79 -19.61 -17.55
C GLU A 451 -17.82 -18.78 -18.41
N ASP A 452 -18.35 -18.01 -19.37
CA ASP A 452 -17.61 -17.05 -20.20
C ASP A 452 -17.20 -15.76 -19.46
N THR A 453 -16.37 -15.88 -18.42
CA THR A 453 -15.75 -14.72 -17.79
C THR A 453 -14.73 -14.06 -18.72
N MET A 454 -14.91 -12.78 -19.02
CA MET A 454 -14.04 -11.97 -19.88
C MET A 454 -14.04 -10.52 -19.39
N LEU A 455 -13.02 -9.73 -19.76
CA LEU A 455 -12.93 -8.33 -19.36
C LEU A 455 -13.89 -7.47 -20.21
N PRO A 456 -14.91 -6.83 -19.62
CA PRO A 456 -15.99 -6.16 -20.36
C PRO A 456 -15.54 -4.93 -21.16
N THR A 457 -14.36 -4.39 -20.81
CA THR A 457 -13.74 -3.20 -21.41
C THR A 457 -12.88 -3.48 -22.64
N LEU A 458 -12.59 -4.75 -22.95
CA LEU A 458 -11.80 -5.12 -24.13
C LEU A 458 -12.70 -5.37 -25.33
N THR A 459 -12.15 -5.23 -26.53
CA THR A 459 -12.84 -5.75 -27.73
C THR A 459 -12.70 -7.26 -27.84
N VAL A 460 -13.54 -7.85 -28.70
CA VAL A 460 -13.41 -9.26 -29.12
C VAL A 460 -11.98 -9.56 -29.59
N HIS A 461 -11.47 -8.78 -30.56
CA HIS A 461 -10.13 -8.94 -31.12
C HIS A 461 -9.03 -8.83 -30.06
N GLU A 462 -9.10 -7.80 -29.19
CA GLU A 462 -8.08 -7.61 -28.15
C GLU A 462 -8.03 -8.76 -27.14
N THR A 463 -9.17 -9.41 -26.88
CA THR A 463 -9.26 -10.53 -25.93
C THR A 463 -8.65 -11.79 -26.54
N ILE A 464 -9.03 -12.14 -27.77
CA ILE A 464 -8.48 -13.28 -28.51
C ILE A 464 -6.97 -13.07 -28.79
N LEU A 465 -6.57 -11.85 -29.19
CA LEU A 465 -5.16 -11.48 -29.38
C LEU A 465 -4.36 -11.53 -28.07
N THR A 466 -4.95 -11.24 -26.91
CA THR A 466 -4.24 -11.41 -25.64
C THR A 466 -4.01 -12.89 -25.33
N SER A 467 -4.98 -13.77 -25.57
CA SER A 467 -4.78 -15.23 -25.49
C SER A 467 -3.64 -15.67 -26.44
N ALA A 468 -3.68 -15.23 -27.69
CA ALA A 468 -2.66 -15.52 -28.71
C ALA A 468 -1.25 -15.06 -28.32
N LEU A 469 -1.11 -13.83 -27.83
CA LEU A 469 0.17 -13.26 -27.43
C LEU A 469 0.79 -13.98 -26.23
N LEU A 470 -0.02 -14.58 -25.35
CA LEU A 470 0.40 -15.32 -24.17
C LEU A 470 0.71 -16.80 -24.46
N ARG A 471 -0.14 -17.48 -25.25
CA ARG A 471 -0.09 -18.94 -25.45
C ARG A 471 0.70 -19.39 -26.68
N LEU A 472 0.67 -18.66 -27.79
CA LEU A 472 1.39 -19.04 -29.02
C LEU A 472 2.92 -18.97 -28.81
N PRO A 473 3.74 -19.68 -29.62
CA PRO A 473 5.19 -19.76 -29.47
C PRO A 473 5.88 -18.40 -29.31
N ARG A 474 7.01 -18.33 -28.58
CA ARG A 474 7.80 -17.09 -28.46
C ARG A 474 8.26 -16.57 -29.82
N ASP A 475 8.63 -17.50 -30.69
CA ASP A 475 9.40 -17.27 -31.92
C ASP A 475 8.53 -16.86 -33.10
N MET A 476 7.24 -17.23 -33.07
CA MET A 476 6.24 -16.72 -34.01
C MET A 476 6.15 -15.18 -33.91
N SER A 477 6.32 -14.52 -35.06
CA SER A 477 6.29 -13.07 -35.18
C SER A 477 4.94 -12.48 -34.73
N ARG A 478 4.94 -11.21 -34.29
CA ARG A 478 3.67 -10.58 -33.86
C ARG A 478 2.64 -10.52 -34.99
N ALA A 479 3.08 -10.27 -36.23
CA ALA A 479 2.20 -10.24 -37.40
C ALA A 479 1.52 -11.60 -37.63
N ALA A 480 2.29 -12.70 -37.61
CA ALA A 480 1.73 -14.05 -37.72
C ALA A 480 0.73 -14.38 -36.59
N LYS A 481 1.00 -13.95 -35.35
CA LYS A 481 0.03 -14.07 -34.23
C LYS A 481 -1.25 -13.26 -34.45
N GLU A 482 -1.15 -12.08 -35.03
CA GLU A 482 -2.29 -11.20 -35.32
C GLU A 482 -3.11 -11.76 -36.50
N GLN A 483 -2.46 -12.27 -37.55
CA GLN A 483 -3.08 -13.00 -38.67
C GLN A 483 -3.84 -14.25 -38.18
N ARG A 484 -3.23 -15.07 -37.31
CA ARG A 484 -3.88 -16.26 -36.74
C ARG A 484 -5.14 -15.94 -35.94
N VAL A 485 -5.22 -14.77 -35.30
CA VAL A 485 -6.44 -14.30 -34.62
C VAL A 485 -7.52 -13.95 -35.66
N LEU A 486 -7.15 -13.24 -36.73
CA LEU A 486 -8.08 -12.88 -37.82
C LEU A 486 -8.59 -14.11 -38.60
N GLU A 487 -7.81 -15.19 -38.67
CA GLU A 487 -8.28 -16.50 -39.17
C GLU A 487 -9.35 -17.09 -38.25
N VAL A 488 -9.05 -17.24 -36.95
CA VAL A 488 -9.97 -17.83 -35.96
C VAL A 488 -11.28 -17.04 -35.86
N GLU A 489 -11.21 -15.71 -35.95
CA GLU A 489 -12.38 -14.84 -36.01
C GLU A 489 -13.27 -15.11 -37.23
N LYS A 490 -12.68 -15.47 -38.39
CA LYS A 490 -13.43 -15.87 -39.59
C LYS A 490 -13.98 -17.29 -39.45
N GLN A 491 -13.19 -18.24 -38.93
CA GLN A 491 -13.61 -19.63 -38.70
C GLN A 491 -14.86 -19.73 -37.81
N LEU A 492 -15.00 -18.80 -36.85
CA LEU A 492 -16.10 -18.75 -35.89
C LEU A 492 -17.20 -17.73 -36.26
N GLY A 493 -17.12 -17.10 -37.44
CA GLY A 493 -18.09 -16.10 -37.92
C GLY A 493 -18.10 -14.76 -37.16
N ILE A 494 -17.22 -14.56 -36.18
CA ILE A 494 -17.17 -13.37 -35.29
C ILE A 494 -16.32 -12.21 -35.82
N TYR A 495 -15.66 -12.35 -36.98
CA TYR A 495 -14.86 -11.29 -37.59
C TYR A 495 -15.61 -9.95 -37.75
N HIS A 496 -16.92 -9.98 -37.98
CA HIS A 496 -17.76 -8.79 -38.12
C HIS A 496 -18.00 -8.01 -36.81
N ILE A 497 -17.73 -8.62 -35.64
CA ILE A 497 -17.81 -7.98 -34.31
C ILE A 497 -16.44 -7.74 -33.66
N LYS A 498 -15.32 -7.97 -34.39
CA LYS A 498 -13.96 -7.97 -33.82
C LYS A 498 -13.58 -6.70 -33.04
N ASP A 499 -14.08 -5.54 -33.47
CA ASP A 499 -13.80 -4.23 -32.85
C ASP A 499 -14.87 -3.80 -31.82
N GLN A 500 -15.92 -4.60 -31.61
CA GLN A 500 -16.94 -4.34 -30.59
C GLN A 500 -16.45 -4.71 -29.19
N LEU A 501 -16.89 -3.96 -28.19
CA LEU A 501 -16.63 -4.26 -26.77
C LEU A 501 -17.44 -5.47 -26.32
N ILE A 502 -16.83 -6.35 -25.53
CA ILE A 502 -17.53 -7.51 -24.95
C ILE A 502 -18.70 -7.04 -24.07
N GLY A 503 -18.50 -6.00 -23.26
CA GLY A 503 -19.52 -5.44 -22.38
C GLY A 503 -19.83 -6.31 -21.17
N SER A 504 -20.79 -5.87 -20.36
CA SER A 504 -21.19 -6.49 -19.09
C SER A 504 -22.71 -6.48 -18.96
N GLU A 505 -23.30 -7.59 -18.55
CA GLU A 505 -24.76 -7.77 -18.43
C GLU A 505 -25.43 -6.80 -17.44
N GLU A 506 -24.68 -6.33 -16.42
CA GLU A 506 -25.15 -5.34 -15.43
C GLU A 506 -24.97 -3.87 -15.87
N GLY A 507 -24.34 -3.63 -17.03
CA GLY A 507 -23.81 -2.32 -17.41
C GLY A 507 -24.68 -1.51 -18.37
N LYS A 508 -24.57 -0.18 -18.32
CA LYS A 508 -25.20 0.75 -19.30
C LYS A 508 -24.58 0.71 -20.70
N GLY A 509 -23.59 -0.16 -20.96
CA GLY A 509 -22.95 -0.34 -22.26
C GLY A 509 -23.49 -1.59 -22.95
N ARG A 510 -24.11 -1.42 -24.12
CA ARG A 510 -24.60 -2.54 -24.95
C ARG A 510 -23.39 -3.30 -25.52
N GLY A 511 -23.13 -4.49 -24.96
CA GLY A 511 -22.11 -5.42 -25.44
C GLY A 511 -22.58 -6.34 -26.56
N ILE A 512 -21.78 -7.38 -26.82
CA ILE A 512 -22.12 -8.48 -27.75
C ILE A 512 -23.19 -9.41 -27.15
N SER A 513 -23.87 -10.21 -27.98
CA SER A 513 -24.86 -11.19 -27.50
C SER A 513 -24.20 -12.38 -26.78
N GLY A 514 -24.99 -13.12 -25.99
CA GLY A 514 -24.51 -14.33 -25.30
C GLY A 514 -23.95 -15.39 -26.25
N GLY A 515 -24.59 -15.61 -27.40
CA GLY A 515 -24.11 -16.57 -28.40
C GLY A 515 -22.79 -16.14 -29.06
N GLU A 516 -22.60 -14.85 -29.28
CA GLU A 516 -21.32 -14.29 -29.73
C GLU A 516 -20.25 -14.41 -28.64
N LYS A 517 -20.58 -14.03 -27.40
CA LYS A 517 -19.71 -14.18 -26.22
C LYS A 517 -19.21 -15.63 -26.07
N ARG A 518 -20.08 -16.63 -26.25
CA ARG A 518 -19.69 -18.05 -26.25
C ARG A 518 -18.71 -18.40 -27.38
N ARG A 519 -18.92 -17.88 -28.59
CA ARG A 519 -17.97 -18.04 -29.71
C ARG A 519 -16.63 -17.34 -29.45
N VAL A 520 -16.59 -16.23 -28.71
CA VAL A 520 -15.33 -15.59 -28.26
C VAL A 520 -14.60 -16.45 -27.22
N GLY A 521 -15.33 -17.10 -26.30
CA GLY A 521 -14.76 -18.09 -25.38
C GLY A 521 -14.08 -19.24 -26.12
N ILE A 522 -14.79 -19.83 -27.10
CA ILE A 522 -14.26 -20.87 -27.99
C ILE A 522 -13.02 -20.35 -28.77
N ALA A 523 -13.06 -19.12 -29.30
CA ALA A 523 -11.95 -18.50 -30.03
C ALA A 523 -10.66 -18.43 -29.20
N CYS A 524 -10.77 -18.06 -27.91
CA CYS A 524 -9.62 -17.90 -27.03
C CYS A 524 -8.84 -19.21 -26.81
N GLU A 525 -9.49 -20.37 -26.96
CA GLU A 525 -8.86 -21.70 -26.95
C GLU A 525 -8.42 -22.13 -28.36
N LEU A 526 -9.28 -21.94 -29.37
CA LEU A 526 -9.07 -22.39 -30.75
C LEU A 526 -7.80 -21.81 -31.41
N VAL A 527 -7.37 -20.61 -30.99
CA VAL A 527 -6.10 -19.97 -31.37
C VAL A 527 -4.90 -20.91 -31.27
N THR A 528 -4.85 -21.77 -30.25
CA THR A 528 -3.74 -22.73 -30.04
C THR A 528 -3.77 -23.95 -30.95
N SER A 529 -4.74 -24.02 -31.88
CA SER A 529 -4.90 -25.13 -32.83
C SER A 529 -5.09 -26.54 -32.21
N PRO A 530 -5.84 -26.71 -31.10
CA PRO A 530 -5.99 -28.02 -30.46
C PRO A 530 -6.72 -29.03 -31.37
N SER A 531 -6.25 -30.27 -31.36
CA SER A 531 -6.83 -31.41 -32.11
C SER A 531 -8.12 -31.93 -31.46
N ILE A 532 -8.19 -31.87 -30.12
CA ILE A 532 -9.36 -32.26 -29.32
C ILE A 532 -9.88 -31.02 -28.59
N LEU A 533 -11.18 -30.75 -28.71
CA LEU A 533 -11.85 -29.62 -28.06
C LEU A 533 -12.96 -30.13 -27.13
N PHE A 534 -12.81 -29.89 -25.82
CA PHE A 534 -13.84 -30.14 -24.81
C PHE A 534 -14.62 -28.86 -24.50
N LEU A 535 -15.96 -28.95 -24.40
CA LEU A 535 -16.80 -27.84 -23.98
C LEU A 535 -17.83 -28.28 -22.91
N ASP A 536 -17.85 -27.60 -21.78
CA ASP A 536 -18.86 -27.81 -20.74
C ASP A 536 -20.09 -26.93 -21.04
N GLU A 537 -21.26 -27.55 -21.11
CA GLU A 537 -22.57 -27.03 -21.55
C GLU A 537 -22.54 -25.80 -22.51
N PRO A 538 -22.08 -25.93 -23.77
CA PRO A 538 -21.89 -24.78 -24.66
C PRO A 538 -23.17 -24.07 -25.13
N THR A 539 -24.35 -24.60 -24.78
CA THR A 539 -25.67 -23.98 -25.03
C THR A 539 -26.31 -23.39 -23.77
N SER A 540 -25.67 -23.47 -22.60
CA SER A 540 -26.25 -23.00 -21.33
C SER A 540 -26.40 -21.48 -21.32
N GLY A 541 -27.48 -20.97 -20.73
CA GLY A 541 -27.81 -19.55 -20.70
C GLY A 541 -28.19 -18.91 -22.05
N LEU A 542 -28.22 -19.66 -23.16
CA LEU A 542 -28.58 -19.16 -24.48
C LEU A 542 -30.06 -19.43 -24.83
N ASP A 543 -30.63 -18.56 -25.67
CA ASP A 543 -31.89 -18.87 -26.35
C ASP A 543 -31.69 -19.96 -27.43
N ALA A 544 -32.78 -20.62 -27.82
CA ALA A 544 -32.74 -21.76 -28.73
C ALA A 544 -32.16 -21.47 -30.12
N TYR A 545 -32.20 -20.21 -30.60
CA TYR A 545 -31.63 -19.84 -31.89
C TYR A 545 -30.12 -19.62 -31.78
N ASN A 546 -29.67 -18.84 -30.79
CA ASN A 546 -28.23 -18.68 -30.56
C ASN A 546 -27.54 -19.98 -30.13
N ALA A 547 -28.22 -20.85 -29.38
CA ALA A 547 -27.73 -22.19 -29.05
C ALA A 547 -27.49 -23.03 -30.33
N PHE A 548 -28.43 -23.03 -31.28
CA PHE A 548 -28.25 -23.72 -32.57
C PHE A 548 -27.05 -23.15 -33.35
N ASN A 549 -26.95 -21.82 -33.47
CA ASN A 549 -25.84 -21.16 -34.17
C ASN A 549 -24.45 -21.44 -33.53
N VAL A 550 -24.40 -21.75 -32.23
CA VAL A 550 -23.16 -22.19 -31.56
C VAL A 550 -22.84 -23.65 -31.91
N VAL A 551 -23.82 -24.57 -31.90
CA VAL A 551 -23.57 -25.98 -32.25
C VAL A 551 -23.29 -26.17 -33.74
N GLU A 552 -23.95 -25.44 -34.63
CA GLU A 552 -23.64 -25.40 -36.08
C GLU A 552 -22.18 -24.97 -36.33
N CYS A 553 -21.68 -24.01 -35.55
CA CYS A 553 -20.29 -23.60 -35.57
C CYS A 553 -19.34 -24.73 -35.08
N LEU A 554 -19.70 -25.47 -34.02
CA LEU A 554 -18.94 -26.64 -33.56
C LEU A 554 -18.92 -27.79 -34.60
N VAL A 555 -20.03 -28.05 -35.27
CA VAL A 555 -20.12 -29.01 -36.39
C VAL A 555 -19.22 -28.58 -37.55
N THR A 556 -19.19 -27.29 -37.87
CA THR A 556 -18.31 -26.71 -38.89
C THR A 556 -16.83 -26.87 -38.50
N LEU A 557 -16.48 -26.64 -37.23
CA LEU A 557 -15.12 -26.89 -36.72
C LEU A 557 -14.71 -28.36 -36.83
N ALA A 558 -15.59 -29.29 -36.48
CA ALA A 558 -15.33 -30.72 -36.62
C ALA A 558 -15.16 -31.10 -38.10
N LYS A 559 -16.18 -30.87 -38.93
CA LYS A 559 -16.27 -31.42 -40.29
C LYS A 559 -15.40 -30.70 -41.32
N THR A 560 -15.18 -29.39 -41.19
CA THR A 560 -14.33 -28.63 -42.13
C THR A 560 -12.84 -28.66 -41.76
N TYR A 561 -12.49 -28.73 -40.47
CA TYR A 561 -11.09 -28.70 -40.00
C TYR A 561 -10.61 -30.04 -39.41
N ASN A 562 -11.40 -31.10 -39.58
CA ASN A 562 -11.13 -32.46 -39.10
C ASN A 562 -10.69 -32.51 -37.62
N ARG A 563 -11.44 -31.81 -36.75
CA ARG A 563 -11.21 -31.76 -35.30
C ARG A 563 -12.11 -32.75 -34.57
N THR A 564 -11.68 -33.20 -33.40
CA THR A 564 -12.48 -34.02 -32.48
C THR A 564 -13.16 -33.10 -31.47
N VAL A 565 -14.49 -33.09 -31.40
CA VAL A 565 -15.23 -32.16 -30.54
C VAL A 565 -16.17 -32.92 -29.59
N ILE A 566 -15.96 -32.74 -28.29
CA ILE A 566 -16.68 -33.44 -27.23
C ILE A 566 -17.33 -32.39 -26.32
N PHE A 567 -18.65 -32.48 -26.10
CA PHE A 567 -19.33 -31.53 -25.21
C PHE A 567 -20.47 -32.14 -24.41
N THR A 568 -20.67 -31.66 -23.19
CA THR A 568 -21.86 -31.96 -22.39
C THR A 568 -23.02 -31.09 -22.83
N ILE A 569 -24.26 -31.59 -22.80
CA ILE A 569 -25.45 -30.78 -23.10
C ILE A 569 -26.66 -31.22 -22.26
N HIS A 570 -27.54 -30.27 -21.98
CA HIS A 570 -28.75 -30.44 -21.16
C HIS A 570 -29.98 -29.98 -21.95
N GLN A 571 -30.98 -30.86 -22.09
CA GLN A 571 -32.26 -30.62 -22.78
C GLN A 571 -32.14 -29.88 -24.14
N PRO A 572 -31.36 -30.41 -25.10
CA PRO A 572 -31.23 -29.82 -26.43
C PRO A 572 -32.52 -29.95 -27.26
N ARG A 573 -32.82 -28.90 -28.04
CA ARG A 573 -33.88 -28.93 -29.07
C ARG A 573 -33.59 -30.00 -30.13
N SER A 574 -34.63 -30.61 -30.69
CA SER A 574 -34.51 -31.66 -31.71
C SER A 574 -33.68 -31.29 -32.95
N ASN A 575 -33.64 -30.02 -33.35
CA ASN A 575 -32.77 -29.54 -34.44
C ASN A 575 -31.28 -29.50 -34.08
N ILE A 576 -30.94 -29.39 -32.78
CA ILE A 576 -29.57 -29.53 -32.28
C ILE A 576 -29.19 -31.01 -32.17
N VAL A 577 -30.13 -31.84 -31.69
CA VAL A 577 -29.95 -33.31 -31.56
C VAL A 577 -29.64 -33.97 -32.91
N ALA A 578 -30.32 -33.54 -33.98
CA ALA A 578 -30.10 -34.03 -35.34
C ALA A 578 -28.70 -33.74 -35.92
N LEU A 579 -27.84 -32.98 -35.20
CA LEU A 579 -26.46 -32.71 -35.60
C LEU A 579 -25.44 -33.70 -34.97
N PHE A 580 -25.84 -34.47 -33.96
CA PHE A 580 -24.92 -35.32 -33.20
C PHE A 580 -24.48 -36.55 -34.01
N ASP A 581 -23.18 -36.79 -34.12
CA ASP A 581 -22.64 -38.00 -34.76
C ASP A 581 -22.57 -39.16 -33.74
N ARG A 582 -22.14 -38.87 -32.50
CA ARG A 582 -22.10 -39.83 -31.37
C ARG A 582 -22.78 -39.28 -30.12
N LEU A 583 -23.35 -40.17 -29.32
CA LEU A 583 -24.02 -39.87 -28.05
C LEU A 583 -23.49 -40.77 -26.93
N ILE A 584 -23.25 -40.16 -25.77
CA ILE A 584 -22.98 -40.81 -24.48
C ILE A 584 -24.09 -40.37 -23.52
N LEU A 585 -24.85 -41.31 -22.97
CA LEU A 585 -25.92 -41.07 -22.01
C LEU A 585 -25.52 -41.63 -20.64
N LEU A 586 -25.43 -40.75 -19.65
CA LEU A 586 -25.04 -41.10 -18.28
C LEU A 586 -26.22 -40.96 -17.32
N ALA A 587 -26.32 -41.88 -16.35
CA ALA A 587 -27.26 -41.83 -15.24
C ALA A 587 -26.54 -42.25 -13.95
N GLU A 588 -26.58 -41.39 -12.93
CA GLU A 588 -25.87 -41.56 -11.65
C GLU A 588 -24.40 -41.99 -11.77
N GLY A 589 -23.71 -41.56 -12.84
CA GLY A 589 -22.31 -41.89 -13.12
C GLY A 589 -22.07 -43.23 -13.83
N ARG A 590 -23.13 -43.96 -14.19
CA ARG A 590 -23.08 -45.19 -15.00
C ARG A 590 -23.49 -44.91 -16.44
N THR A 591 -23.00 -45.73 -17.38
CA THR A 591 -23.33 -45.61 -18.81
C THR A 591 -24.63 -46.33 -19.13
N VAL A 592 -25.60 -45.62 -19.70
CA VAL A 592 -26.88 -46.15 -20.20
C VAL A 592 -26.84 -46.33 -21.72
N TYR A 593 -26.03 -45.54 -22.42
CA TYR A 593 -25.72 -45.68 -23.84
C TYR A 593 -24.38 -45.00 -24.14
N SER A 594 -23.56 -45.58 -25.02
CA SER A 594 -22.37 -44.94 -25.61
C SER A 594 -22.19 -45.48 -27.02
N GLY A 595 -22.29 -44.63 -28.04
CA GLY A 595 -22.25 -45.11 -29.43
C GLY A 595 -22.68 -44.08 -30.49
N PRO A 596 -22.79 -44.50 -31.76
CA PRO A 596 -23.32 -43.65 -32.84
C PRO A 596 -24.75 -43.20 -32.54
N PHE A 597 -25.10 -41.95 -32.83
CA PHE A 597 -26.45 -41.45 -32.52
C PHE A 597 -27.54 -42.10 -33.40
N SER A 598 -27.21 -42.48 -34.63
CA SER A 598 -28.12 -43.18 -35.56
C SER A 598 -28.67 -44.50 -35.03
N SER A 599 -27.88 -45.24 -34.25
CA SER A 599 -28.28 -46.52 -33.62
C SER A 599 -29.04 -46.34 -32.31
N CYS A 600 -29.06 -45.12 -31.75
CA CYS A 600 -29.60 -44.86 -30.42
C CYS A 600 -31.09 -45.19 -30.31
N GLN A 601 -31.91 -44.76 -31.29
CA GLN A 601 -33.34 -45.03 -31.24
C GLN A 601 -33.63 -46.53 -31.34
N GLN A 602 -32.98 -47.24 -32.27
CA GLN A 602 -33.16 -48.68 -32.46
C GLN A 602 -32.81 -49.47 -31.20
N TYR A 603 -31.74 -49.09 -30.48
CA TYR A 603 -31.38 -49.70 -29.20
C TYR A 603 -32.48 -49.54 -28.15
N PHE A 604 -32.99 -48.33 -27.91
CA PHE A 604 -34.06 -48.13 -26.91
C PHE A 604 -35.39 -48.76 -27.32
N ASP A 605 -35.70 -48.83 -28.63
CA ASP A 605 -36.83 -49.60 -29.14
C ASP A 605 -36.68 -51.11 -28.87
N GLN A 606 -35.47 -51.67 -28.98
CA GLN A 606 -35.18 -53.09 -28.66
C GLN A 606 -35.24 -53.41 -27.17
N VAL A 607 -34.82 -52.48 -26.29
CA VAL A 607 -34.89 -52.64 -24.81
C VAL A 607 -36.31 -52.37 -24.26
N GLY A 608 -37.27 -51.98 -25.12
CA GLY A 608 -38.67 -51.76 -24.75
C GLY A 608 -38.99 -50.34 -24.23
N TYR A 609 -38.07 -49.39 -24.39
CA TYR A 609 -38.22 -47.98 -24.01
C TYR A 609 -38.35 -47.10 -25.27
N SER A 610 -39.36 -47.39 -26.10
CA SER A 610 -39.64 -46.62 -27.32
C SER A 610 -40.05 -45.17 -27.06
N CYS A 611 -39.43 -44.24 -27.80
CA CYS A 611 -39.76 -42.82 -27.75
C CYS A 611 -41.15 -42.55 -28.39
N PRO A 612 -42.10 -41.89 -27.69
CA PRO A 612 -43.42 -41.60 -28.25
C PRO A 612 -43.37 -40.71 -29.52
N PRO A 613 -44.25 -40.92 -30.51
CA PRO A 613 -44.24 -40.16 -31.76
C PRO A 613 -44.56 -38.69 -31.51
N GLY A 614 -43.66 -37.81 -31.97
CA GLY A 614 -43.75 -36.35 -31.78
C GLY A 614 -43.11 -35.83 -30.49
N PHE A 615 -42.56 -36.69 -29.64
CA PHE A 615 -41.72 -36.28 -28.52
C PHE A 615 -40.26 -36.02 -28.99
N ASN A 616 -39.50 -35.21 -28.25
CA ASN A 616 -38.08 -34.99 -28.53
C ASN A 616 -37.24 -36.10 -27.90
N ILE A 617 -36.54 -36.90 -28.71
CA ILE A 617 -35.76 -38.05 -28.21
C ILE A 617 -34.76 -37.66 -27.11
N ALA A 618 -34.12 -36.50 -27.18
CA ALA A 618 -33.19 -36.07 -26.13
C ALA A 618 -33.88 -35.74 -24.80
N ASP A 619 -35.08 -35.16 -24.83
CA ASP A 619 -35.86 -34.92 -23.61
C ASP A 619 -36.35 -36.25 -23.05
N TYR A 620 -36.80 -37.19 -23.89
CA TYR A 620 -37.22 -38.54 -23.48
C TYR A 620 -36.09 -39.32 -22.79
N LEU A 621 -34.87 -39.27 -23.35
CA LEU A 621 -33.70 -39.90 -22.75
C LEU A 621 -33.28 -39.25 -21.43
N VAL A 622 -33.41 -37.92 -21.29
CA VAL A 622 -33.18 -37.24 -20.01
C VAL A 622 -34.22 -37.66 -18.97
N ASP A 623 -35.51 -37.62 -19.31
CA ASP A 623 -36.61 -38.03 -18.42
C ASP A 623 -36.47 -39.50 -17.99
N LEU A 624 -36.07 -40.40 -18.90
CA LEU A 624 -35.74 -41.79 -18.60
C LEU A 624 -34.60 -41.90 -17.56
N THR A 625 -33.49 -41.19 -17.77
CA THR A 625 -32.38 -41.17 -16.79
C THR A 625 -32.73 -40.49 -15.47
N MET A 626 -33.75 -39.65 -15.40
CA MET A 626 -34.22 -39.02 -14.15
C MET A 626 -35.09 -39.94 -13.29
N HIS A 627 -35.75 -40.93 -13.88
CA HIS A 627 -36.63 -41.85 -13.15
C HIS A 627 -35.99 -43.21 -12.84
N ALA A 628 -34.93 -43.59 -13.56
CA ALA A 628 -34.34 -44.92 -13.51
C ALA A 628 -33.83 -45.38 -12.11
N SER A 629 -33.43 -44.48 -11.22
CA SER A 629 -32.92 -44.85 -9.88
C SER A 629 -34.00 -44.98 -8.78
N VAL A 630 -35.28 -44.83 -9.12
CA VAL A 630 -36.39 -45.05 -8.16
C VAL A 630 -36.70 -46.55 -8.07
N ALA A 631 -36.24 -47.20 -7.01
CA ALA A 631 -36.54 -48.62 -6.75
C ALA A 631 -38.05 -48.85 -6.49
N HIS A 632 -38.68 -49.73 -7.27
CA HIS A 632 -40.10 -50.06 -7.13
C HIS A 632 -40.36 -51.02 -5.95
N SER A 633 -40.81 -50.48 -4.81
CA SER A 633 -41.32 -51.27 -3.68
C SER A 633 -42.74 -51.78 -3.95
N TYR A 634 -42.90 -53.10 -4.10
CA TYR A 634 -44.17 -53.81 -4.35
C TYR A 634 -45.10 -53.85 -3.11
N THR A 635 -45.56 -52.69 -2.61
CA THR A 635 -46.31 -52.62 -1.33
C THR A 635 -47.46 -51.59 -1.26
N ASP A 636 -48.08 -51.15 -2.37
CA ASP A 636 -49.16 -50.13 -2.32
C ASP A 636 -50.44 -50.36 -3.17
N GLU A 637 -50.59 -51.49 -3.90
CA GLU A 637 -51.81 -51.77 -4.71
C GLU A 637 -52.90 -52.62 -4.01
N VAL A 638 -52.89 -52.73 -2.67
CA VAL A 638 -53.90 -53.53 -1.91
C VAL A 638 -54.53 -52.73 -0.76
N ALA A 639 -54.92 -51.47 -1.00
CA ALA A 639 -55.38 -50.57 0.07
C ALA A 639 -56.62 -49.68 -0.21
N SER A 640 -57.43 -49.90 -1.26
CA SER A 640 -58.68 -49.11 -1.44
C SER A 640 -59.86 -49.77 -2.16
N VAL A 641 -60.27 -50.98 -1.76
CA VAL A 641 -61.58 -51.54 -2.18
C VAL A 641 -62.69 -50.99 -1.26
N SER A 642 -63.31 -49.86 -1.62
CA SER A 642 -64.63 -49.44 -1.09
C SER A 642 -65.30 -48.30 -1.89
N GLY A 643 -66.22 -48.69 -2.77
CA GLY A 643 -67.51 -48.00 -2.95
C GLY A 643 -67.58 -46.69 -3.73
N ARG A 644 -67.84 -46.79 -5.05
CA ARG A 644 -69.13 -46.30 -5.62
C ARG A 644 -69.36 -46.81 -7.05
N SER A 645 -70.63 -46.90 -7.44
CA SER A 645 -71.08 -47.48 -8.70
C SER A 645 -71.17 -46.45 -9.84
N GLY A 646 -70.76 -46.87 -11.03
CA GLY A 646 -70.94 -46.16 -12.30
C GLY A 646 -70.78 -47.14 -13.48
N PRO A 647 -71.49 -46.96 -14.61
CA PRO A 647 -71.42 -47.90 -15.74
C PRO A 647 -70.09 -47.76 -16.50
N PRO A 648 -69.56 -48.83 -17.10
CA PRO A 648 -68.26 -48.83 -17.75
C PRO A 648 -68.27 -47.96 -19.01
N LYS A 649 -67.19 -47.19 -19.19
CA LYS A 649 -66.75 -46.70 -20.50
C LYS A 649 -65.38 -47.28 -20.78
N THR A 650 -65.17 -47.68 -22.03
CA THR A 650 -63.99 -48.40 -22.50
C THR A 650 -62.70 -47.64 -22.19
N ALA A 651 -61.82 -48.25 -21.38
CA ALA A 651 -60.43 -47.84 -21.27
C ALA A 651 -59.64 -48.51 -22.39
N SER A 652 -58.91 -47.72 -23.17
CA SER A 652 -57.92 -48.18 -24.14
C SER A 652 -56.69 -47.26 -24.07
N SER A 653 -55.54 -47.75 -24.53
CA SER A 653 -54.21 -47.15 -24.39
C SER A 653 -53.80 -46.86 -22.93
N SER A 654 -53.04 -47.81 -22.39
CA SER A 654 -52.15 -47.62 -21.26
C SER A 654 -51.18 -46.45 -21.51
N LEU A 655 -51.12 -45.53 -20.56
CA LEU A 655 -50.00 -44.59 -20.41
C LEU A 655 -49.26 -44.99 -19.13
N ARG A 656 -47.97 -45.38 -19.22
CA ARG A 656 -47.07 -45.33 -18.08
C ARG A 656 -47.06 -43.87 -17.61
N ALA A 657 -47.57 -43.61 -16.40
CA ALA A 657 -48.12 -42.31 -16.06
C ALA A 657 -47.05 -41.28 -15.69
N VAL A 658 -46.51 -40.57 -16.70
CA VAL A 658 -45.66 -39.39 -16.52
C VAL A 658 -46.47 -38.28 -15.85
N LYS A 659 -46.40 -38.24 -14.52
CA LYS A 659 -47.25 -37.41 -13.67
C LYS A 659 -46.49 -36.15 -13.24
N SER A 660 -46.38 -35.19 -14.15
CA SER A 660 -45.73 -33.90 -13.89
C SER A 660 -46.43 -33.14 -12.75
N VAL A 661 -45.78 -33.01 -11.59
CA VAL A 661 -46.27 -32.22 -10.44
C VAL A 661 -45.43 -30.95 -10.32
N ALA A 662 -46.10 -29.82 -10.06
CA ALA A 662 -45.45 -28.52 -9.94
C ALA A 662 -44.59 -28.40 -8.67
N SER A 663 -43.57 -27.53 -8.74
CA SER A 663 -42.50 -27.38 -7.76
C SER A 663 -42.99 -27.20 -6.31
N ALA A 664 -42.52 -28.07 -5.42
CA ALA A 664 -42.58 -27.90 -3.97
C ALA A 664 -41.15 -27.69 -3.44
N SER A 665 -40.95 -26.65 -2.61
CA SER A 665 -39.66 -26.33 -2.01
C SER A 665 -39.46 -27.07 -0.69
N ASN A 666 -38.45 -27.93 -0.59
CA ASN A 666 -38.07 -28.54 0.67
C ASN A 666 -37.46 -27.51 1.64
N VAL A 667 -38.02 -27.45 2.84
CA VAL A 667 -37.41 -26.82 4.02
C VAL A 667 -37.32 -27.89 5.11
N SER A 668 -36.12 -28.15 5.59
CA SER A 668 -35.87 -29.08 6.70
C SER A 668 -36.36 -28.48 8.02
N MET A 669 -37.07 -29.28 8.82
CA MET A 669 -37.26 -29.05 10.25
C MET A 669 -36.54 -30.15 11.03
N ASP A 670 -35.99 -29.77 12.18
CA ASP A 670 -35.37 -30.66 13.17
C ASP A 670 -35.71 -30.11 14.58
N ASP A 671 -35.45 -30.89 15.63
CA ASP A 671 -36.46 -31.08 16.67
C ASP A 671 -36.53 -30.10 17.88
N THR A 672 -37.68 -30.18 18.58
CA THR A 672 -38.11 -29.63 19.88
C THR A 672 -37.22 -28.70 20.74
N SER A 673 -37.81 -27.62 21.29
CA SER A 673 -38.11 -27.51 22.75
C SER A 673 -38.81 -26.21 23.21
N ASP A 674 -39.55 -26.35 24.32
CA ASP A 674 -40.08 -25.38 25.31
C ASP A 674 -40.69 -23.99 24.96
N SER A 675 -42.02 -23.95 25.15
CA SER A 675 -42.69 -23.07 26.12
C SER A 675 -43.13 -21.62 25.79
N THR A 676 -44.27 -21.29 26.42
CA THR A 676 -44.84 -19.95 26.67
C THR A 676 -45.42 -19.14 25.49
N SER A 677 -46.38 -18.31 25.85
CA SER A 677 -47.19 -17.50 24.93
C SER A 677 -46.57 -16.14 24.66
N ARG A 678 -46.79 -15.61 23.45
CA ARG A 678 -47.61 -14.39 23.24
C ARG A 678 -47.81 -14.05 21.77
N ARG A 679 -49.02 -13.60 21.45
CA ARG A 679 -49.41 -13.04 20.15
C ARG A 679 -49.48 -11.51 20.27
N PRO A 680 -48.74 -10.74 19.46
CA PRO A 680 -49.12 -9.37 19.12
C PRO A 680 -49.69 -9.30 17.69
N LYS A 681 -50.29 -8.15 17.36
CA LYS A 681 -50.99 -7.89 16.08
C LYS A 681 -50.27 -6.80 15.27
N ASN A 682 -50.56 -6.85 13.96
CA ASN A 682 -50.67 -5.72 13.02
C ASN A 682 -49.45 -5.14 12.27
N ASN A 683 -49.72 -4.93 10.98
CA ASN A 683 -49.30 -3.83 10.12
C ASN A 683 -47.84 -3.74 9.62
N ARG A 684 -47.65 -4.23 8.38
CA ARG A 684 -47.02 -3.38 7.34
C ARG A 684 -47.69 -3.60 5.97
N ARG A 685 -47.69 -2.55 5.14
CA ARG A 685 -48.33 -2.53 3.81
C ARG A 685 -47.50 -3.32 2.79
N VAL A 686 -48.15 -4.03 1.88
CA VAL A 686 -47.54 -4.63 0.67
C VAL A 686 -48.06 -3.90 -0.57
N SER A 687 -47.21 -3.77 -1.60
CA SER A 687 -47.44 -2.91 -2.78
C SER A 687 -48.36 -3.53 -3.84
N LEU A 688 -49.18 -2.68 -4.48
CA LEU A 688 -50.16 -3.01 -5.53
C LEU A 688 -49.61 -3.81 -6.73
N LYS A 689 -48.30 -3.77 -7.00
CA LYS A 689 -47.71 -4.47 -8.15
C LYS A 689 -48.01 -5.99 -8.15
N GLN A 690 -48.00 -6.62 -6.98
CA GLN A 690 -48.24 -8.06 -6.83
C GLN A 690 -49.71 -8.49 -7.07
N GLN A 691 -50.64 -7.55 -7.25
CA GLN A 691 -52.03 -7.85 -7.63
C GLN A 691 -52.26 -7.89 -9.15
N GLN A 692 -51.42 -7.21 -9.95
CA GLN A 692 -51.59 -7.17 -11.41
C GLN A 692 -51.12 -8.48 -12.07
N ASP A 693 -49.94 -8.98 -11.68
CA ASP A 693 -49.35 -10.21 -12.24
C ASP A 693 -50.27 -11.43 -12.07
N ARG A 694 -51.11 -11.43 -11.01
CA ARG A 694 -52.02 -12.54 -10.67
C ARG A 694 -53.31 -12.57 -11.50
N GLN A 695 -53.54 -11.60 -12.39
CA GLN A 695 -54.74 -11.56 -13.26
C GLN A 695 -54.45 -11.99 -14.72
N LEU A 696 -53.19 -12.13 -15.12
CA LEU A 696 -52.83 -12.47 -16.51
C LEU A 696 -52.99 -13.96 -16.88
N TYR A 697 -53.09 -14.86 -15.89
CA TYR A 697 -53.18 -16.31 -16.09
C TYR A 697 -54.54 -16.92 -15.75
N SER A 698 -55.65 -16.27 -16.15
CA SER A 698 -56.88 -17.01 -16.43
C SER A 698 -57.79 -16.34 -17.46
N ARG A 699 -58.00 -17.01 -18.60
CA ARG A 699 -59.33 -17.04 -19.24
C ARG A 699 -59.51 -18.26 -20.14
N LYS A 700 -60.68 -18.88 -20.01
CA LYS A 700 -61.13 -20.04 -20.78
C LYS A 700 -61.99 -19.57 -21.96
N GLN A 701 -61.96 -20.32 -23.05
CA GLN A 701 -62.62 -20.04 -24.32
C GLN A 701 -64.15 -20.10 -24.23
N ASN A 702 -64.86 -19.21 -24.95
CA ASN A 702 -66.18 -19.48 -25.52
C ASN A 702 -66.53 -18.50 -26.66
N ASN A 703 -67.54 -18.84 -27.46
CA ASN A 703 -67.89 -18.16 -28.72
C ASN A 703 -68.53 -16.76 -28.55
N GLU A 704 -68.20 -15.83 -29.46
CA GLU A 704 -69.14 -15.27 -30.46
C GLU A 704 -68.42 -14.37 -31.50
N ARG A 705 -69.12 -13.98 -32.57
CA ARG A 705 -68.71 -13.07 -33.68
C ARG A 705 -69.83 -12.00 -33.83
N PRO A 706 -69.71 -10.90 -34.63
CA PRO A 706 -68.62 -10.47 -35.54
C PRO A 706 -68.22 -8.98 -35.45
N MET A 707 -67.17 -8.56 -36.18
CA MET A 707 -67.22 -7.55 -37.28
C MET A 707 -65.84 -6.92 -37.58
N THR A 708 -65.60 -6.65 -38.86
CA THR A 708 -64.45 -5.89 -39.40
C THR A 708 -64.75 -4.39 -39.49
N PRO A 709 -63.73 -3.55 -39.65
CA PRO A 709 -63.66 -2.82 -40.93
C PRO A 709 -62.31 -2.97 -41.66
N LYS A 710 -62.29 -2.57 -42.93
CA LYS A 710 -61.11 -2.47 -43.80
C LYS A 710 -60.44 -1.10 -43.70
N THR A 711 -59.17 -1.02 -44.09
CA THR A 711 -58.62 -0.20 -45.20
C THR A 711 -57.20 -0.76 -45.51
N ASP A 712 -56.78 -1.06 -46.74
CA ASP A 712 -56.57 -0.21 -47.94
C ASP A 712 -55.30 0.68 -47.72
N ASP A 713 -54.24 0.72 -48.54
CA ASP A 713 -54.06 0.25 -49.94
C ASP A 713 -52.60 -0.15 -50.33
N GLU A 714 -52.48 -0.57 -51.60
CA GLU A 714 -51.38 -0.86 -52.55
C GLU A 714 -50.03 -0.07 -52.43
N SER A 715 -48.93 -0.33 -53.16
CA SER A 715 -48.75 -0.92 -54.51
C SER A 715 -47.29 -1.33 -54.86
N ALA A 716 -47.16 -2.30 -55.80
CA ALA A 716 -46.21 -2.38 -56.95
C ALA A 716 -44.65 -2.41 -56.74
N THR A 717 -43.82 -3.05 -57.59
CA THR A 717 -43.99 -4.06 -58.69
C THR A 717 -42.63 -4.65 -59.11
N LEU A 718 -42.61 -5.94 -59.50
CA LEU A 718 -41.68 -6.60 -60.48
C LEU A 718 -40.16 -6.64 -60.10
N ASP A 719 -39.32 -7.52 -60.62
CA ASP A 719 -39.42 -8.42 -61.80
C ASP A 719 -38.83 -9.84 -61.55
N ALA A 720 -38.88 -10.75 -62.53
CA ALA A 720 -38.66 -12.20 -62.35
C ALA A 720 -37.32 -12.79 -62.84
N ALA A 721 -36.89 -13.92 -62.24
CA ALA A 721 -36.10 -14.99 -62.85
C ALA A 721 -36.18 -16.30 -62.04
N GLU A 722 -36.00 -17.45 -62.70
CA GLU A 722 -36.16 -18.79 -62.09
C GLU A 722 -34.87 -19.35 -61.46
N ASN A 723 -35.00 -20.19 -60.44
CA ASN A 723 -34.28 -21.46 -60.42
C ASN A 723 -34.96 -22.51 -59.51
N ASN A 724 -34.99 -23.77 -59.95
CA ASN A 724 -35.67 -24.84 -59.24
C ASN A 724 -34.80 -25.44 -58.13
N GLN A 725 -35.33 -25.55 -56.91
CA GLN A 725 -34.90 -26.58 -55.95
C GLN A 725 -36.09 -27.41 -55.48
N GLN A 726 -35.95 -28.72 -55.66
CA GLN A 726 -37.04 -29.69 -55.70
C GLN A 726 -37.27 -30.30 -54.30
N TRP A 727 -38.17 -29.69 -53.53
CA TRP A 727 -38.57 -30.24 -52.22
C TRP A 727 -39.29 -31.57 -52.40
N HIS A 728 -38.60 -32.68 -52.09
CA HIS A 728 -39.15 -34.02 -52.17
C HIS A 728 -40.30 -34.21 -51.18
N ARG A 729 -41.54 -34.15 -51.70
CA ARG A 729 -42.73 -34.56 -50.95
C ARG A 729 -42.64 -36.07 -50.69
N LEU A 730 -42.54 -36.46 -49.42
CA LEU A 730 -42.63 -37.86 -49.02
C LEU A 730 -43.99 -38.44 -49.47
N SER A 731 -43.92 -39.55 -50.20
CA SER A 731 -45.10 -40.21 -50.76
C SER A 731 -45.96 -40.81 -49.64
N ARG A 732 -47.27 -40.54 -49.67
CA ARG A 732 -48.24 -41.16 -48.75
C ARG A 732 -48.59 -42.57 -49.25
N GLN A 733 -47.65 -43.49 -49.11
CA GLN A 733 -47.78 -44.86 -49.60
C GLN A 733 -48.79 -45.64 -48.75
N GLN A 734 -49.96 -45.95 -49.31
CA GLN A 734 -50.92 -46.88 -48.68
C GLN A 734 -50.44 -48.31 -48.89
N GLY A 735 -49.73 -48.85 -47.91
CA GLY A 735 -49.45 -50.28 -47.79
C GLY A 735 -50.41 -50.94 -46.81
N ASN A 736 -50.91 -52.13 -47.12
CA ASN A 736 -51.67 -52.93 -46.17
C ASN A 736 -50.75 -53.44 -45.05
N VAL A 737 -51.22 -53.38 -43.81
CA VAL A 737 -50.54 -53.97 -42.65
C VAL A 737 -50.58 -55.49 -42.79
N PRO A 738 -49.43 -56.20 -42.82
CA PRO A 738 -49.42 -57.66 -42.72
C PRO A 738 -49.85 -58.08 -41.31
N PRO A 739 -50.50 -59.24 -41.12
CA PRO A 739 -50.92 -59.68 -39.80
C PRO A 739 -49.70 -59.90 -38.91
N GLN A 740 -49.49 -59.03 -37.92
CA GLN A 740 -48.56 -59.32 -36.83
C GLN A 740 -49.09 -60.52 -36.05
N ILE A 741 -48.19 -61.46 -35.76
CA ILE A 741 -48.48 -62.64 -34.94
C ILE A 741 -48.76 -62.17 -33.51
N LEU A 742 -49.79 -62.76 -32.90
CA LEU A 742 -50.09 -62.58 -31.49
C LEU A 742 -49.11 -63.40 -30.65
N ASP A 743 -47.99 -62.78 -30.29
CA ASP A 743 -47.19 -63.13 -29.12
C ASP A 743 -47.17 -61.89 -28.21
N ASP A 744 -47.51 -62.06 -26.93
CA ASP A 744 -47.67 -60.96 -25.97
C ASP A 744 -46.31 -60.34 -25.59
N PRO A 745 -46.16 -59.00 -25.64
CA PRO A 745 -44.97 -58.32 -25.11
C PRO A 745 -44.98 -58.17 -23.58
N ASP A 746 -46.10 -58.48 -22.92
CA ASP A 746 -46.31 -58.34 -21.47
C ASP A 746 -45.60 -59.45 -20.65
N GLN A 747 -44.31 -59.68 -20.93
CA GLN A 747 -43.45 -60.52 -20.09
C GLN A 747 -41.95 -60.18 -20.19
N LEU A 748 -41.61 -58.90 -19.94
CA LEU A 748 -40.32 -58.62 -19.29
C LEU A 748 -40.26 -59.43 -17.98
N PRO A 749 -39.14 -60.13 -17.68
CA PRO A 749 -39.04 -60.90 -16.44
C PRO A 749 -39.17 -59.96 -15.24
N PRO A 750 -39.87 -60.37 -14.16
CA PRO A 750 -40.01 -59.53 -12.98
C PRO A 750 -38.61 -59.23 -12.40
N PRO A 751 -38.30 -57.96 -12.07
CA PRO A 751 -36.99 -57.61 -11.53
C PRO A 751 -36.72 -58.39 -10.25
N ALA A 752 -35.47 -58.84 -10.06
CA ALA A 752 -35.09 -59.48 -8.81
C ALA A 752 -35.30 -58.48 -7.65
N PRO A 753 -35.83 -58.93 -6.49
CA PRO A 753 -36.28 -58.01 -5.44
C PRO A 753 -35.13 -57.15 -4.91
N GLY A 754 -35.13 -55.87 -5.32
CA GLY A 754 -34.10 -54.88 -4.98
C GLY A 754 -33.39 -54.21 -6.16
N GLN A 755 -33.59 -54.66 -7.41
CA GLN A 755 -33.04 -53.97 -8.59
C GLN A 755 -33.83 -52.70 -8.96
N SER A 756 -33.14 -51.69 -9.48
CA SER A 756 -33.71 -50.47 -10.07
C SER A 756 -33.76 -50.55 -11.60
N ASP A 757 -34.63 -49.75 -12.23
CA ASP A 757 -34.67 -49.58 -13.70
C ASP A 757 -33.30 -49.19 -14.27
N LEU A 758 -32.48 -48.45 -13.51
CA LEU A 758 -31.11 -48.10 -13.87
C LEU A 758 -30.18 -49.32 -13.93
N ASP A 759 -30.35 -50.31 -13.05
CA ASP A 759 -29.55 -51.52 -13.10
C ASP A 759 -29.87 -52.37 -14.34
N ILE A 760 -31.16 -52.40 -14.73
CA ILE A 760 -31.64 -53.04 -15.97
C ILE A 760 -31.07 -52.32 -17.20
N LEU A 761 -31.13 -50.98 -17.23
CA LEU A 761 -30.62 -50.16 -18.34
C LEU A 761 -29.10 -50.21 -18.49
N VAL A 762 -28.34 -50.37 -17.41
CA VAL A 762 -26.88 -50.55 -17.45
C VAL A 762 -26.50 -51.98 -17.88
N ALA A 763 -27.22 -53.00 -17.41
CA ALA A 763 -26.99 -54.39 -17.82
C ALA A 763 -27.34 -54.61 -19.31
N SER A 764 -28.50 -54.13 -19.75
CA SER A 764 -28.91 -54.20 -21.17
C SER A 764 -27.99 -53.41 -22.10
N TYR A 765 -27.34 -52.34 -21.62
CA TYR A 765 -26.27 -51.71 -22.39
C TYR A 765 -25.03 -52.61 -22.46
N ALA A 766 -24.57 -53.17 -21.33
CA ALA A 766 -23.37 -54.00 -21.27
C ALA A 766 -23.44 -55.24 -22.19
N ASP A 767 -24.60 -55.89 -22.27
CA ASP A 767 -24.86 -57.06 -23.13
C ASP A 767 -25.22 -56.70 -24.59
N SER A 768 -25.17 -55.43 -25.00
CA SER A 768 -25.64 -54.98 -26.32
C SER A 768 -24.60 -55.04 -27.44
N ASP A 769 -25.06 -55.26 -28.67
CA ASP A 769 -24.26 -55.11 -29.90
C ASP A 769 -23.53 -53.75 -29.99
N VAL A 770 -24.13 -52.69 -29.44
CA VAL A 770 -23.55 -51.33 -29.45
C VAL A 770 -22.36 -51.23 -28.49
N CYS A 771 -22.46 -51.85 -27.31
CA CYS A 771 -21.36 -51.97 -26.36
C CYS A 771 -20.20 -52.76 -26.95
N HIS A 772 -20.48 -53.93 -27.54
CA HIS A 772 -19.46 -54.75 -28.19
C HIS A 772 -18.81 -54.03 -29.38
N PHE A 773 -19.58 -53.36 -30.24
CA PHE A 773 -19.06 -52.55 -31.35
C PHE A 773 -18.07 -51.46 -30.87
N VAL A 774 -18.39 -50.76 -29.78
CA VAL A 774 -17.52 -49.73 -29.21
C VAL A 774 -16.26 -50.33 -28.58
N HIS A 775 -16.36 -51.50 -27.95
CA HIS A 775 -15.20 -52.21 -27.41
C HIS A 775 -14.26 -52.69 -28.54
N ASP A 776 -14.81 -53.27 -29.61
CA ASP A 776 -14.05 -53.66 -30.81
C ASP A 776 -13.43 -52.46 -31.54
N GLU A 777 -14.09 -51.29 -31.55
CA GLU A 777 -13.55 -50.03 -32.08
C GLU A 777 -12.30 -49.58 -31.30
N ILE A 778 -12.33 -49.68 -29.96
CA ILE A 778 -11.19 -49.37 -29.07
C ILE A 778 -10.05 -50.38 -29.28
N LEU A 779 -10.34 -51.69 -29.21
CA LEU A 779 -9.34 -52.74 -29.40
C LEU A 779 -8.66 -52.65 -30.77
N SER A 780 -9.43 -52.39 -31.83
CA SER A 780 -8.90 -52.21 -33.18
C SER A 780 -7.98 -50.99 -33.27
N ALA A 781 -8.31 -49.87 -32.63
CA ALA A 781 -7.44 -48.70 -32.61
C ALA A 781 -6.11 -48.97 -31.90
N VAL A 782 -6.14 -49.63 -30.74
CA VAL A 782 -4.95 -49.99 -29.97
C VAL A 782 -4.07 -51.00 -30.72
N GLN A 783 -4.66 -52.04 -31.33
CA GLN A 783 -3.93 -53.02 -32.14
C GLN A 783 -3.26 -52.38 -33.36
N ASN A 784 -3.94 -51.47 -34.07
CA ASN A 784 -3.37 -50.75 -35.21
C ASN A 784 -2.18 -49.86 -34.80
N ALA A 785 -2.26 -49.17 -33.66
CA ALA A 785 -1.15 -48.37 -33.13
C ALA A 785 0.06 -49.24 -32.72
N GLN A 786 -0.20 -50.38 -32.07
CA GLN A 786 0.86 -51.35 -31.73
C GLN A 786 1.51 -51.97 -32.98
N ALA A 787 0.72 -52.29 -34.01
CA ALA A 787 1.22 -52.82 -35.28
C ALA A 787 2.08 -51.80 -36.05
N ALA A 788 1.70 -50.52 -36.05
CA ALA A 788 2.50 -49.46 -36.64
C ALA A 788 3.88 -49.34 -35.95
N ASN A 789 3.89 -49.23 -34.61
CA ASN A 789 5.11 -49.14 -33.82
C ASN A 789 5.99 -50.40 -33.90
N GLY A 790 5.40 -51.59 -34.04
CA GLY A 790 6.13 -52.85 -34.14
C GLY A 790 7.01 -53.02 -35.39
N SER A 791 6.88 -52.13 -36.38
CA SER A 791 7.61 -52.21 -37.67
C SER A 791 8.91 -51.39 -37.73
N THR A 792 9.11 -50.41 -36.82
CA THR A 792 10.31 -49.57 -36.77
C THR A 792 10.75 -49.29 -35.35
N SER A 793 11.98 -49.70 -34.98
CA SER A 793 12.61 -49.37 -33.69
C SER A 793 13.12 -47.92 -33.65
N SER A 794 12.23 -46.97 -33.90
CA SER A 794 12.45 -45.52 -33.88
C SER A 794 11.15 -44.86 -33.40
N PRO A 795 11.17 -44.00 -32.37
CA PRO A 795 9.96 -43.37 -31.88
C PRO A 795 9.36 -42.46 -32.96
N LEU A 796 8.26 -42.88 -33.59
CA LEU A 796 7.60 -42.12 -34.67
C LEU A 796 6.77 -40.94 -34.11
N LEU A 797 6.60 -40.88 -32.79
CA LEU A 797 6.56 -39.63 -32.05
C LEU A 797 7.91 -38.89 -32.19
N SER A 798 8.12 -38.33 -33.39
CA SER A 798 8.99 -37.16 -33.59
C SER A 798 8.71 -36.18 -32.46
N GLU A 799 9.75 -35.75 -31.74
CA GLU A 799 9.61 -34.78 -30.65
C GLU A 799 8.71 -33.62 -31.09
N SER A 800 7.51 -33.53 -30.50
CA SER A 800 6.74 -32.29 -30.58
C SER A 800 7.53 -31.29 -29.77
N LYS A 801 8.36 -30.49 -30.45
CA LYS A 801 9.33 -29.59 -29.82
C LYS A 801 8.57 -28.53 -29.05
N GLY A 802 8.34 -28.82 -27.77
CA GLY A 802 7.44 -28.06 -26.89
C GLY A 802 7.72 -26.57 -26.98
N TYR A 803 6.87 -25.88 -27.74
CA TYR A 803 7.18 -24.55 -28.26
C TYR A 803 7.58 -23.60 -27.13
N ALA A 804 8.68 -22.87 -27.33
CA ALA A 804 9.28 -22.04 -26.29
C ALA A 804 8.25 -21.03 -25.76
N ARG A 805 7.77 -21.27 -24.52
CA ARG A 805 6.74 -20.43 -23.90
C ARG A 805 7.23 -19.00 -23.73
N VAL A 806 6.30 -18.05 -23.79
CA VAL A 806 6.57 -16.62 -23.64
C VAL A 806 7.19 -16.35 -22.26
N GLY A 807 8.40 -15.77 -22.23
CA GLY A 807 9.12 -15.51 -20.97
C GLY A 807 8.43 -14.47 -20.07
N LEU A 808 8.66 -14.58 -18.76
CA LEU A 808 7.95 -13.83 -17.70
C LEU A 808 7.88 -12.31 -17.95
N ILE A 809 8.95 -11.68 -18.43
CA ILE A 809 8.98 -10.24 -18.73
C ILE A 809 7.99 -9.87 -19.86
N ARG A 810 7.88 -10.71 -20.90
CA ARG A 810 6.95 -10.49 -22.02
C ARG A 810 5.50 -10.81 -21.59
N GLN A 811 5.28 -11.81 -20.73
CA GLN A 811 3.97 -12.03 -20.08
C GLN A 811 3.54 -10.81 -19.26
N PHE A 812 4.42 -10.28 -18.40
CA PHE A 812 4.17 -9.07 -17.62
C PHE A 812 3.84 -7.88 -18.52
N MET A 813 4.61 -7.59 -19.58
CA MET A 813 4.30 -6.51 -20.52
C MET A 813 2.90 -6.64 -21.16
N ILE A 814 2.51 -7.85 -21.58
CA ILE A 814 1.19 -8.11 -22.18
C ILE A 814 0.07 -7.89 -21.15
N LEU A 815 0.24 -8.42 -19.94
CA LEU A 815 -0.74 -8.28 -18.84
C LEU A 815 -0.84 -6.83 -18.37
N SER A 816 0.28 -6.11 -18.24
CA SER A 816 0.32 -4.66 -17.98
C SER A 816 -0.43 -3.88 -19.06
N GLN A 817 -0.23 -4.19 -20.34
CA GLN A 817 -0.98 -3.54 -21.43
C GLN A 817 -2.48 -3.84 -21.36
N ARG A 818 -2.87 -5.06 -20.98
CA ARG A 818 -4.27 -5.45 -20.75
C ARG A 818 -4.90 -4.66 -19.58
N THR A 819 -4.24 -4.63 -18.42
CA THR A 819 -4.72 -3.95 -17.22
C THR A 819 -4.77 -2.44 -17.42
N TRP A 820 -3.79 -1.83 -18.10
CA TRP A 820 -3.81 -0.42 -18.46
C TRP A 820 -4.97 -0.06 -19.39
N ARG A 821 -5.25 -0.88 -20.41
CA ARG A 821 -6.42 -0.70 -21.30
C ARG A 821 -7.74 -0.80 -20.53
N ASN A 822 -7.86 -1.76 -19.61
CA ASN A 822 -9.03 -1.90 -18.74
C ASN A 822 -9.25 -0.64 -17.89
N LEU A 823 -8.23 -0.19 -17.17
CA LEU A 823 -8.28 0.99 -16.31
C LEU A 823 -8.57 2.28 -17.08
N TYR A 824 -7.90 2.50 -18.23
CA TYR A 824 -8.10 3.69 -19.05
C TYR A 824 -9.50 3.77 -19.68
N ARG A 825 -10.14 2.62 -19.98
CA ARG A 825 -11.52 2.56 -20.50
C ARG A 825 -12.59 2.60 -19.42
N ASN A 826 -12.25 2.27 -18.17
CA ASN A 826 -13.07 2.50 -16.98
C ASN A 826 -12.54 3.65 -16.10
N PRO A 827 -12.42 4.89 -16.61
CA PRO A 827 -11.78 5.99 -15.89
C PRO A 827 -12.58 6.48 -14.69
N MET A 828 -13.83 6.02 -14.48
CA MET A 828 -14.71 6.49 -13.40
C MET A 828 -14.04 6.35 -12.02
N LEU A 829 -13.49 5.18 -11.69
CA LEU A 829 -12.86 4.95 -10.38
C LEU A 829 -11.66 5.90 -10.16
N MET A 830 -10.80 6.03 -11.16
CA MET A 830 -9.62 6.91 -11.11
C MET A 830 -10.00 8.38 -11.00
N LEU A 831 -10.95 8.84 -11.82
CA LEU A 831 -11.45 10.22 -11.80
C LEU A 831 -12.14 10.54 -10.47
N THR A 832 -12.90 9.61 -9.90
CA THR A 832 -13.51 9.76 -8.57
C THR A 832 -12.45 9.91 -7.48
N HIS A 833 -11.40 9.08 -7.46
CA HIS A 833 -10.31 9.23 -6.47
C HIS A 833 -9.57 10.57 -6.63
N TYR A 834 -9.30 11.04 -7.85
CA TYR A 834 -8.66 12.35 -8.07
C TYR A 834 -9.56 13.53 -7.67
N ALA A 835 -10.84 13.50 -8.04
CA ALA A 835 -11.79 14.55 -7.69
C ALA A 835 -12.01 14.65 -6.17
N ILE A 836 -12.12 13.50 -5.49
CA ILE A 836 -12.22 13.44 -4.03
C ILE A 836 -10.95 13.97 -3.36
N ALA A 837 -9.77 13.57 -3.82
CA ALA A 837 -8.50 14.05 -3.27
C ALA A 837 -8.35 15.57 -3.39
N ILE A 838 -8.70 16.16 -4.54
CA ILE A 838 -8.64 17.62 -4.75
C ILE A 838 -9.66 18.35 -3.86
N LEU A 839 -10.90 17.86 -3.79
CA LEU A 839 -11.96 18.47 -2.99
C LEU A 839 -11.61 18.45 -1.49
N LEU A 840 -11.13 17.31 -0.99
CA LEU A 840 -10.70 17.17 0.40
C LEU A 840 -9.41 17.95 0.70
N ALA A 841 -8.50 18.08 -0.25
CA ALA A 841 -7.30 18.91 -0.12
C ALA A 841 -7.66 20.39 0.06
N VAL A 842 -8.52 20.94 -0.82
CA VAL A 842 -8.97 22.34 -0.73
C VAL A 842 -9.79 22.56 0.53
N LEU A 843 -10.66 21.63 0.92
CA LEU A 843 -11.44 21.70 2.17
C LEU A 843 -10.53 21.70 3.41
N SER A 844 -9.54 20.80 3.46
CA SER A 844 -8.60 20.72 4.60
C SER A 844 -7.70 21.95 4.66
N GLY A 845 -7.16 22.39 3.52
CA GLY A 845 -6.35 23.61 3.41
C GLY A 845 -7.11 24.89 3.75
N TYR A 846 -8.44 24.91 3.58
CA TYR A 846 -9.31 26.01 4.00
C TYR A 846 -9.61 25.97 5.51
N LEU A 847 -9.93 24.79 6.06
CA LEU A 847 -10.26 24.62 7.48
C LEU A 847 -9.05 24.85 8.40
N PHE A 848 -7.85 24.49 7.95
CA PHE A 848 -6.58 24.66 8.67
C PHE A 848 -5.70 25.76 8.04
N TYR A 849 -6.31 26.77 7.39
CA TYR A 849 -5.59 27.83 6.70
C TYR A 849 -4.76 28.71 7.67
N GLY A 850 -3.47 28.91 7.37
CA GLY A 850 -2.60 29.83 8.10
C GLY A 850 -2.36 29.46 9.57
N LEU A 851 -1.80 28.28 9.81
CA LEU A 851 -1.45 27.76 11.14
C LEU A 851 -0.52 28.73 11.90
N THR A 852 -0.98 29.18 13.06
CA THR A 852 -0.21 29.98 14.04
C THR A 852 0.85 29.13 14.74
N ASP A 853 1.89 29.75 15.29
CA ASP A 853 2.97 29.08 16.04
C ASP A 853 2.74 29.17 17.57
N ASP A 854 1.48 29.04 18.00
CA ASP A 854 1.04 28.98 19.40
C ASP A 854 0.54 27.57 19.77
N ILE A 855 0.20 27.35 21.05
CA ILE A 855 -0.35 26.05 21.51
C ILE A 855 -1.62 25.62 20.75
N LYS A 856 -2.51 26.56 20.35
CA LYS A 856 -3.70 26.20 19.55
C LYS A 856 -3.31 25.81 18.13
N GLY A 857 -2.32 26.50 17.54
CA GLY A 857 -1.70 26.13 16.29
C GLY A 857 -1.02 24.77 16.30
N PHE A 858 -0.43 24.34 17.42
CA PHE A 858 0.07 22.98 17.61
C PHE A 858 -1.08 21.94 17.66
N GLN A 859 -2.15 22.21 18.41
CA GLN A 859 -3.35 21.35 18.41
C GLN A 859 -3.96 21.23 17.01
N ASN A 860 -3.97 22.33 16.24
CA ASN A 860 -4.45 22.34 14.86
C ASN A 860 -3.55 21.51 13.90
N ARG A 861 -2.23 21.44 14.12
CA ARG A 861 -1.33 20.54 13.37
C ARG A 861 -1.59 19.07 13.66
N LEU A 862 -1.75 18.70 14.94
CA LEU A 862 -2.15 17.36 15.34
C LEU A 862 -3.48 16.96 14.67
N GLY A 863 -4.48 17.85 14.71
CA GLY A 863 -5.77 17.66 14.05
C GLY A 863 -5.66 17.49 12.53
N LEU A 864 -4.84 18.33 11.87
CA LEU A 864 -4.60 18.29 10.43
C LEU A 864 -3.99 16.94 10.01
N PHE A 865 -2.86 16.53 10.61
CA PHE A 865 -2.18 15.29 10.21
C PHE A 865 -3.03 14.04 10.49
N PHE A 866 -3.72 13.99 11.64
CA PHE A 866 -4.63 12.91 11.97
C PHE A 866 -5.78 12.80 10.96
N PHE A 867 -6.36 13.94 10.55
CA PHE A 867 -7.44 13.97 9.56
C PHE A 867 -6.98 13.56 8.16
N ILE A 868 -5.80 14.03 7.70
CA ILE A 868 -5.24 13.63 6.40
C ILE A 868 -5.00 12.11 6.35
N LEU A 869 -4.37 11.54 7.38
CA LEU A 869 -4.12 10.10 7.46
C LEU A 869 -5.44 9.31 7.50
N ALA A 870 -6.44 9.76 8.29
CA ALA A 870 -7.75 9.11 8.36
C ALA A 870 -8.45 9.07 6.99
N LEU A 871 -8.46 10.20 6.27
CA LEU A 871 -9.04 10.29 4.93
C LEU A 871 -8.36 9.32 3.94
N PHE A 872 -7.03 9.29 3.90
CA PHE A 872 -6.32 8.36 3.01
C PHE A 872 -6.53 6.89 3.41
N GLY A 873 -6.41 6.59 4.71
CA GLY A 873 -6.58 5.24 5.24
C GLY A 873 -7.91 4.61 4.82
N PHE A 874 -9.04 5.29 5.06
CA PHE A 874 -10.34 4.78 4.61
C PHE A 874 -10.53 4.84 3.08
N SER A 875 -9.84 5.73 2.35
CA SER A 875 -9.83 5.73 0.88
C SER A 875 -9.12 4.51 0.25
N THR A 876 -8.26 3.81 1.00
CA THR A 876 -7.60 2.58 0.52
C THR A 876 -8.47 1.33 0.49
N LEU A 877 -9.64 1.35 1.15
CA LEU A 877 -10.59 0.24 1.13
C LEU A 877 -11.01 -0.16 -0.29
N THR A 878 -10.96 0.75 -1.27
CA THR A 878 -11.28 0.39 -2.67
C THR A 878 -10.31 -0.64 -3.29
N SER A 879 -9.08 -0.81 -2.75
CA SER A 879 -8.15 -1.87 -3.22
C SER A 879 -8.60 -3.29 -2.83
N LEU A 880 -9.54 -3.45 -1.89
CA LEU A 880 -10.17 -4.76 -1.60
C LEU A 880 -10.82 -5.36 -2.85
N ASN A 881 -11.42 -4.53 -3.71
CA ASN A 881 -12.23 -4.97 -4.85
C ASN A 881 -11.41 -5.18 -6.15
N VAL A 882 -10.13 -4.83 -6.15
CA VAL A 882 -9.23 -4.88 -7.33
C VAL A 882 -8.93 -6.31 -7.77
N PHE A 883 -8.95 -7.25 -6.82
CA PHE A 883 -8.76 -8.67 -7.09
C PHE A 883 -10.07 -9.48 -7.07
N SER A 884 -11.01 -9.18 -6.16
CA SER A 884 -12.27 -9.95 -6.05
C SER A 884 -13.05 -9.97 -7.37
N SER A 885 -13.10 -8.84 -8.09
CA SER A 885 -13.79 -8.66 -9.37
C SER A 885 -13.19 -9.44 -10.56
N GLU A 886 -11.89 -9.72 -10.56
CA GLU A 886 -11.21 -10.51 -11.62
C GLU A 886 -10.80 -11.93 -11.17
N ARG A 887 -11.11 -12.30 -9.92
CA ARG A 887 -10.70 -13.58 -9.30
C ARG A 887 -11.04 -14.80 -10.15
N LEU A 888 -12.24 -14.86 -10.71
CA LEU A 888 -12.72 -16.00 -11.50
C LEU A 888 -12.01 -16.10 -12.87
N LEU A 889 -11.76 -14.97 -13.52
CA LEU A 889 -10.96 -14.88 -14.74
C LEU A 889 -9.51 -15.35 -14.48
N PHE A 890 -8.87 -14.84 -13.42
CA PHE A 890 -7.51 -15.26 -13.04
C PHE A 890 -7.42 -16.75 -12.78
N VAL A 891 -8.39 -17.33 -12.07
CA VAL A 891 -8.44 -18.77 -11.79
C VAL A 891 -8.55 -19.59 -13.07
N ARG A 892 -9.47 -19.23 -14.00
CA ARG A 892 -9.61 -19.92 -15.30
C ARG A 892 -8.34 -19.80 -16.16
N GLU A 893 -7.78 -18.60 -16.27
CA GLU A 893 -6.55 -18.36 -17.04
C GLU A 893 -5.33 -19.10 -16.44
N ARG A 894 -5.29 -19.26 -15.12
CA ARG A 894 -4.28 -20.09 -14.42
C ARG A 894 -4.49 -21.60 -14.70
N ALA A 895 -5.74 -22.07 -14.72
CA ALA A 895 -6.07 -23.47 -15.02
C ALA A 895 -5.70 -23.85 -16.47
N ASN A 896 -6.04 -23.02 -17.45
CA ASN A 896 -5.66 -23.21 -18.85
C ASN A 896 -4.21 -22.75 -19.17
N GLY A 897 -3.41 -22.41 -18.14
CA GLY A 897 -1.96 -22.21 -18.26
C GLY A 897 -1.50 -20.95 -19.03
N TYR A 898 -2.31 -19.90 -19.09
CA TYR A 898 -2.05 -18.69 -19.90
C TYR A 898 -0.79 -17.92 -19.46
N TYR A 899 -0.48 -17.87 -18.16
CA TYR A 899 0.67 -17.13 -17.61
C TYR A 899 1.07 -17.61 -16.21
N HIS A 900 2.23 -17.16 -15.72
CA HIS A 900 2.66 -17.43 -14.36
C HIS A 900 1.94 -16.49 -13.35
N PRO A 901 1.51 -16.96 -12.16
CA PRO A 901 0.78 -16.12 -11.19
C PRO A 901 1.48 -14.80 -10.84
N ILE A 902 2.82 -14.81 -10.76
CA ILE A 902 3.61 -13.63 -10.41
C ILE A 902 3.49 -12.48 -11.43
N THR A 903 3.31 -12.78 -12.73
CA THR A 903 3.25 -11.74 -13.77
C THR A 903 1.89 -11.06 -13.80
N TYR A 904 0.81 -11.79 -13.47
CA TYR A 904 -0.51 -11.20 -13.25
C TYR A 904 -0.52 -10.36 -11.96
N PHE A 905 -0.01 -10.90 -10.85
CA PHE A 905 0.07 -10.17 -9.57
C PHE A 905 0.84 -8.85 -9.73
N ALA A 906 2.06 -8.90 -10.26
CA ALA A 906 2.88 -7.72 -10.46
C ALA A 906 2.21 -6.70 -11.41
N ALA A 907 1.59 -7.15 -12.51
CA ALA A 907 0.86 -6.26 -13.42
C ALA A 907 -0.34 -5.60 -12.74
N LYS A 908 -1.14 -6.33 -11.96
CA LYS A 908 -2.26 -5.78 -11.20
C LYS A 908 -1.81 -4.79 -10.13
N VAL A 909 -0.82 -5.16 -9.33
CA VAL A 909 -0.30 -4.36 -8.21
C VAL A 909 0.31 -3.04 -8.70
N VAL A 910 1.14 -3.06 -9.74
CA VAL A 910 1.74 -1.82 -10.31
C VAL A 910 0.66 -0.88 -10.87
N PHE A 911 -0.34 -1.42 -11.57
CA PHE A 911 -1.39 -0.61 -12.21
C PHE A 911 -2.56 -0.23 -11.31
N ASP A 912 -2.64 -0.78 -10.09
CA ASP A 912 -3.45 -0.23 -8.99
C ASP A 912 -2.68 0.89 -8.27
N ILE A 913 -1.46 0.59 -7.81
CA ILE A 913 -0.65 1.49 -6.98
C ILE A 913 -0.35 2.82 -7.67
N VAL A 914 0.21 2.80 -8.88
CA VAL A 914 0.72 4.04 -9.51
C VAL A 914 -0.42 5.03 -9.80
N PRO A 915 -1.56 4.63 -10.40
CA PRO A 915 -2.66 5.57 -10.65
C PRO A 915 -3.48 5.87 -9.39
N LEU A 916 -3.84 4.87 -8.58
CA LEU A 916 -4.85 5.04 -7.53
C LEU A 916 -4.27 5.27 -6.12
N ARG A 917 -2.97 5.03 -5.90
CA ARG A 917 -2.33 5.17 -4.57
C ARG A 917 -1.14 6.12 -4.51
N LEU A 918 -0.39 6.29 -5.58
CA LEU A 918 0.73 7.25 -5.63
C LEU A 918 0.25 8.67 -5.95
N ILE A 919 -0.57 8.84 -6.98
CA ILE A 919 -0.99 10.17 -7.47
C ILE A 919 -1.90 10.95 -6.49
N PRO A 920 -2.94 10.35 -5.85
CA PRO A 920 -3.85 11.13 -5.00
C PRO A 920 -3.20 11.78 -3.76
N PRO A 921 -2.32 11.10 -2.99
CA PRO A 921 -1.55 11.75 -1.91
C PRO A 921 -0.64 12.87 -2.41
N ILE A 922 -0.04 12.73 -3.60
CA ILE A 922 0.82 13.77 -4.18
C ILE A 922 0.02 15.03 -4.52
N ILE A 923 -1.13 14.88 -5.19
CA ILE A 923 -2.02 16.00 -5.51
C ILE A 923 -2.51 16.70 -4.22
N MET A 924 -2.93 15.93 -3.22
CA MET A 924 -3.40 16.49 -1.95
C MET A 924 -2.27 17.19 -1.17
N GLY A 925 -1.08 16.60 -1.09
CA GLY A 925 0.06 17.17 -0.39
C GLY A 925 0.53 18.49 -0.99
N ILE A 926 0.60 18.59 -2.33
CA ILE A 926 0.94 19.82 -3.06
C ILE A 926 -0.05 20.96 -2.78
N ILE A 927 -1.33 20.64 -2.56
CA ILE A 927 -2.37 21.64 -2.27
C ILE A 927 -2.38 22.02 -0.79
N VAL A 928 -2.41 21.04 0.13
CA VAL A 928 -2.59 21.29 1.56
C VAL A 928 -1.39 22.00 2.17
N TYR A 929 -0.17 21.52 1.91
CA TYR A 929 1.05 22.01 2.58
C TYR A 929 1.27 23.53 2.48
N PRO A 930 1.19 24.18 1.29
CA PRO A 930 1.28 25.63 1.19
C PRO A 930 0.02 26.38 1.63
N MET A 931 -1.17 25.73 1.65
CA MET A 931 -2.41 26.38 2.13
C MET A 931 -2.46 26.49 3.66
N THR A 932 -1.98 25.48 4.38
CA THR A 932 -2.02 25.48 5.85
C THR A 932 -0.84 26.23 6.49
N GLY A 933 0.25 26.47 5.77
CA GLY A 933 1.39 27.25 6.29
C GLY A 933 2.36 26.46 7.17
N LEU A 934 2.55 25.19 6.85
CA LEU A 934 3.63 24.34 7.38
C LEU A 934 5.02 24.92 7.04
N ILE A 935 6.09 24.36 7.61
CA ILE A 935 7.46 24.88 7.44
C ILE A 935 7.80 25.11 5.94
N PRO A 936 8.16 26.34 5.51
CA PRO A 936 8.29 26.68 4.09
C PRO A 936 9.65 26.27 3.50
N ALA A 937 10.08 25.03 3.69
CA ALA A 937 11.37 24.50 3.27
C ALA A 937 11.25 23.18 2.48
N TRP A 938 12.17 22.97 1.54
CA TRP A 938 12.06 21.90 0.53
C TRP A 938 12.27 20.48 1.08
N PRO A 939 13.28 20.19 1.94
CA PRO A 939 13.46 18.86 2.54
C PRO A 939 12.20 18.41 3.30
N GLU A 940 11.67 19.28 4.14
CA GLU A 940 10.53 19.05 5.04
C GLU A 940 9.23 18.81 4.23
N PHE A 941 9.08 19.47 3.08
CA PHE A 941 8.01 19.20 2.12
C PHE A 941 8.15 17.81 1.47
N PHE A 942 9.35 17.43 1.03
CA PHE A 942 9.57 16.10 0.44
C PHE A 942 9.44 14.97 1.47
N HIS A 943 9.86 15.20 2.72
CA HIS A 943 9.65 14.31 3.86
C HIS A 943 8.16 14.09 4.16
N PHE A 944 7.38 15.18 4.24
CA PHE A 944 5.92 15.13 4.38
C PHE A 944 5.26 14.33 3.24
N LEU A 945 5.66 14.62 1.99
CA LEU A 945 5.15 13.93 0.80
C LEU A 945 5.48 12.44 0.79
N LEU A 946 6.69 12.07 1.21
CA LEU A 946 7.17 10.68 1.32
C LEU A 946 6.33 9.89 2.34
N VAL A 947 6.08 10.45 3.53
CA VAL A 947 5.28 9.80 4.57
C VAL A 947 3.84 9.57 4.08
N LEU A 948 3.20 10.58 3.47
CA LEU A 948 1.84 10.42 2.92
C LEU A 948 1.75 9.31 1.84
N VAL A 949 2.75 9.23 0.95
CA VAL A 949 2.82 8.20 -0.08
C VAL A 949 3.04 6.81 0.53
N LEU A 950 3.99 6.66 1.46
CA LEU A 950 4.30 5.37 2.10
C LEU A 950 3.15 4.87 2.98
N PHE A 951 2.49 5.75 3.72
CA PHE A 951 1.30 5.42 4.50
C PHE A 951 0.16 4.92 3.61
N ASN A 952 -0.20 5.66 2.56
CA ASN A 952 -1.27 5.28 1.65
C ASN A 952 -0.94 3.98 0.86
N LEU A 953 0.34 3.73 0.61
CA LEU A 953 0.83 2.47 0.02
C LEU A 953 0.69 1.30 1.01
N ALA A 954 1.12 1.46 2.27
CA ALA A 954 1.00 0.43 3.30
C ALA A 954 -0.47 0.05 3.57
N ALA A 955 -1.34 1.06 3.71
CA ALA A 955 -2.78 0.89 3.87
C ALA A 955 -3.42 0.12 2.70
N ALA A 956 -3.04 0.47 1.45
CA ALA A 956 -3.52 -0.23 0.26
C ALA A 956 -3.05 -1.69 0.20
N ASN A 957 -1.81 -1.99 0.60
CA ASN A 957 -1.28 -3.35 0.60
C ASN A 957 -1.92 -4.24 1.67
N ILE A 958 -2.23 -3.69 2.85
CA ILE A 958 -3.05 -4.36 3.88
C ILE A 958 -4.46 -4.66 3.35
N CYS A 959 -5.11 -3.68 2.71
CA CYS A 959 -6.42 -3.88 2.08
C CYS A 959 -6.37 -4.94 0.97
N LEU A 960 -5.37 -4.91 0.09
CA LEU A 960 -5.21 -5.86 -1.02
C LEU A 960 -4.97 -7.30 -0.51
N PHE A 961 -4.22 -7.47 0.58
CA PHE A 961 -4.07 -8.77 1.26
C PHE A 961 -5.41 -9.33 1.76
N ILE A 962 -6.21 -8.51 2.45
CA ILE A 962 -7.56 -8.88 2.95
C ILE A 962 -8.47 -9.29 1.77
N GLY A 963 -8.45 -8.51 0.66
CA GLY A 963 -9.24 -8.78 -0.55
C GLY A 963 -8.84 -10.04 -1.34
N ILE A 964 -7.66 -10.62 -1.06
CA ILE A 964 -7.22 -11.90 -1.64
C ILE A 964 -7.69 -13.08 -0.79
N ILE A 965 -7.64 -12.95 0.55
CA ILE A 965 -8.13 -13.98 1.48
C ILE A 965 -9.63 -14.20 1.32
N PHE A 966 -10.42 -13.14 1.55
CA PHE A 966 -11.87 -13.27 1.63
C PHE A 966 -12.49 -13.42 0.23
N ARG A 967 -13.46 -14.34 0.12
CA ARG A 967 -14.20 -14.58 -1.14
C ARG A 967 -15.28 -13.54 -1.38
N ASP A 968 -15.94 -13.10 -0.31
CA ASP A 968 -17.01 -12.12 -0.35
C ASP A 968 -16.46 -10.70 -0.11
N GLY A 969 -16.88 -9.76 -0.97
CA GLY A 969 -16.45 -8.36 -0.90
C GLY A 969 -17.05 -7.56 0.27
N GLY A 970 -18.24 -7.94 0.74
CA GLY A 970 -18.88 -7.33 1.92
C GLY A 970 -18.14 -7.68 3.21
N VAL A 971 -17.80 -8.96 3.40
CA VAL A 971 -16.96 -9.45 4.50
C VAL A 971 -15.57 -8.83 4.44
N ALA A 972 -14.95 -8.76 3.26
CA ALA A 972 -13.65 -8.11 3.08
C ALA A 972 -13.69 -6.62 3.48
N ASN A 973 -14.74 -5.88 3.09
CA ASN A 973 -14.93 -4.47 3.44
C ASN A 973 -15.20 -4.24 4.93
N LEU A 974 -15.98 -5.11 5.58
CA LEU A 974 -16.22 -5.06 7.02
C LEU A 974 -14.91 -5.25 7.81
N ILE A 975 -14.12 -6.27 7.45
CA ILE A 975 -12.85 -6.59 8.11
C ILE A 975 -11.80 -5.50 7.83
N GLY A 976 -11.68 -5.03 6.58
CA GLY A 976 -10.77 -3.93 6.23
C GLY A 976 -11.09 -2.64 6.99
N SER A 977 -12.38 -2.27 7.06
CA SER A 977 -12.83 -1.09 7.83
C SER A 977 -12.49 -1.20 9.31
N LEU A 978 -12.68 -2.39 9.90
CA LEU A 978 -12.37 -2.68 11.29
C LEU A 978 -10.86 -2.62 11.58
N VAL A 979 -10.02 -3.19 10.70
CA VAL A 979 -8.54 -3.12 10.82
C VAL A 979 -8.06 -1.66 10.76
N MET A 980 -8.58 -0.86 9.82
CA MET A 980 -8.22 0.55 9.71
C MET A 980 -8.69 1.37 10.92
N LEU A 981 -9.87 1.09 11.47
CA LEU A 981 -10.38 1.75 12.67
C LEU A 981 -9.55 1.41 13.92
N PHE A 982 -9.16 0.14 14.11
CA PHE A 982 -8.28 -0.24 15.23
C PHE A 982 -6.88 0.36 15.08
N SER A 983 -6.33 0.42 13.87
CA SER A 983 -5.04 1.07 13.64
C SER A 983 -5.13 2.58 13.96
N LEU A 984 -6.20 3.27 13.54
CA LEU A 984 -6.43 4.68 13.86
C LEU A 984 -6.51 4.95 15.38
N LEU A 985 -7.07 4.03 16.18
CA LEU A 985 -7.13 4.15 17.64
C LEU A 985 -5.74 4.24 18.28
N PHE A 986 -4.77 3.48 17.76
CA PHE A 986 -3.39 3.44 18.24
C PHE A 986 -2.46 4.46 17.55
N ALA A 987 -2.99 5.54 16.97
CA ALA A 987 -2.19 6.57 16.27
C ALA A 987 -1.36 7.50 17.20
N GLY A 988 -1.39 7.31 18.52
CA GLY A 988 -0.75 8.18 19.52
C GLY A 988 -1.58 9.40 19.95
N LEU A 989 -2.46 9.93 19.08
CA LEU A 989 -3.30 11.10 19.40
C LEU A 989 -4.52 10.76 20.28
N LEU A 990 -5.21 9.64 20.01
CA LEU A 990 -6.41 9.22 20.74
C LEU A 990 -6.10 8.47 22.04
N LEU A 991 -4.89 7.92 22.15
CA LEU A 991 -4.41 7.13 23.27
C LEU A 991 -2.90 7.37 23.37
N ASN A 992 -2.46 8.06 24.41
CA ASN A 992 -1.05 8.36 24.69
C ASN A 992 -0.29 7.04 24.97
N HIS A 993 0.92 6.91 24.42
CA HIS A 993 1.82 5.75 24.58
C HIS A 993 1.96 5.28 26.03
N ASP A 994 2.24 6.19 26.97
CA ASP A 994 2.47 5.87 28.38
C ASP A 994 1.23 5.33 29.10
N ALA A 995 0.04 5.60 28.57
CA ALA A 995 -1.22 5.08 29.09
C ALA A 995 -1.56 3.67 28.58
N ILE A 996 -0.79 3.12 27.62
CA ILE A 996 -1.06 1.81 27.03
C ILE A 996 -0.52 0.70 27.96
N PRO A 997 -1.36 -0.29 28.36
CA PRO A 997 -0.88 -1.43 29.12
C PRO A 997 0.22 -2.19 28.37
N LYS A 998 1.30 -2.58 29.06
CA LYS A 998 2.47 -3.26 28.46
C LYS A 998 2.14 -4.53 27.68
N SER A 999 1.01 -5.18 27.96
CA SER A 999 0.47 -6.34 27.23
C SER A 999 -0.20 -5.99 25.88
N ALA A 1000 -0.57 -4.73 25.67
CA ALA A 1000 -1.22 -4.21 24.47
C ALA A 1000 -0.29 -3.37 23.59
N LEU A 1001 0.88 -2.96 24.08
CA LEU A 1001 1.82 -2.06 23.40
C LEU A 1001 2.23 -2.52 21.98
N TRP A 1002 2.30 -3.83 21.74
CA TRP A 1002 2.59 -4.40 20.43
C TRP A 1002 1.53 -4.07 19.36
N LEU A 1003 0.27 -3.79 19.75
CA LEU A 1003 -0.78 -3.33 18.83
C LEU A 1003 -0.46 -1.95 18.25
N GLN A 1004 0.24 -1.10 19.01
CA GLN A 1004 0.74 0.19 18.53
C GLN A 1004 1.81 -0.01 17.46
N THR A 1005 2.75 -0.94 17.66
CA THR A 1005 3.78 -1.31 16.66
C THR A 1005 3.23 -2.01 15.41
N LEU A 1006 1.96 -2.44 15.44
CA LEU A 1006 1.25 -2.96 14.26
C LEU A 1006 0.51 -1.84 13.49
N SER A 1007 0.39 -0.64 14.07
CA SER A 1007 -0.40 0.44 13.53
C SER A 1007 0.37 1.29 12.50
N ILE A 1008 -0.06 1.24 11.24
CA ILE A 1008 0.45 2.16 10.21
C ILE A 1008 0.09 3.63 10.49
N PHE A 1009 -0.96 3.90 11.27
CA PHE A 1009 -1.31 5.26 11.67
C PHE A 1009 -0.35 5.84 12.72
N HIS A 1010 0.28 5.02 13.55
CA HIS A 1010 1.29 5.48 14.51
C HIS A 1010 2.52 6.01 13.76
N TYR A 1011 3.17 5.16 12.97
CA TYR A 1011 4.31 5.53 12.12
C TYR A 1011 3.98 6.69 11.17
N GLY A 1012 2.77 6.70 10.60
CA GLY A 1012 2.33 7.80 9.72
C GLY A 1012 2.12 9.12 10.46
N PHE A 1013 1.68 9.10 11.73
CA PHE A 1013 1.40 10.31 12.49
C PHE A 1013 2.66 10.87 13.16
N GLU A 1014 3.49 10.00 13.74
CA GLU A 1014 4.75 10.38 14.40
C GLU A 1014 5.73 10.99 13.39
N ALA A 1015 5.97 10.33 12.25
CA ALA A 1015 6.81 10.89 11.19
C ALA A 1015 6.32 12.23 10.64
N LEU A 1016 5.00 12.50 10.61
CA LEU A 1016 4.48 13.80 10.19
C LEU A 1016 4.68 14.88 11.27
N ILE A 1017 4.38 14.58 12.54
CA ILE A 1017 4.48 15.58 13.62
C ILE A 1017 5.94 15.88 14.00
N VAL A 1018 6.83 14.88 13.99
CA VAL A 1018 8.28 15.05 14.21
C VAL A 1018 8.88 15.94 13.10
N ASN A 1019 8.49 15.74 11.83
CA ASN A 1019 8.98 16.54 10.70
C ASN A 1019 8.53 18.02 10.71
N GLU A 1020 7.35 18.35 11.27
CA GLU A 1020 6.87 19.74 11.37
C GLU A 1020 7.22 20.42 12.70
N VAL A 1021 7.27 19.71 13.83
CA VAL A 1021 7.30 20.34 15.17
C VAL A 1021 8.69 20.38 15.81
N THR A 1022 9.60 19.46 15.48
CA THR A 1022 10.92 19.38 16.13
C THR A 1022 11.73 20.68 16.04
N PHE A 1023 11.58 21.42 14.93
CA PHE A 1023 12.28 22.68 14.66
C PHE A 1023 11.45 23.95 14.97
N LEU A 1024 10.29 23.83 15.62
CA LEU A 1024 9.46 24.98 16.02
C LEU A 1024 9.68 25.34 17.50
N THR A 1025 9.69 26.64 17.79
CA THR A 1025 9.47 27.18 19.14
C THR A 1025 8.03 27.67 19.22
N LEU A 1026 7.23 27.13 20.15
CA LEU A 1026 5.82 27.46 20.30
C LEU A 1026 5.64 28.49 21.41
N ILE A 1027 4.76 29.48 21.21
CA ILE A 1027 4.48 30.53 22.19
C ILE A 1027 3.27 30.15 23.04
N ASP A 1028 3.42 30.21 24.36
CA ASP A 1028 2.38 30.02 25.35
C ASP A 1028 2.08 31.33 26.10
N HIS A 1029 1.04 32.03 25.65
CA HIS A 1029 0.59 33.29 26.23
C HIS A 1029 -0.13 33.04 27.58
N LYS A 1030 0.59 33.04 28.69
CA LYS A 1030 0.06 32.80 30.04
C LYS A 1030 0.34 33.98 30.98
N TYR A 1031 -0.68 34.39 31.73
CA TYR A 1031 -0.62 35.47 32.72
C TYR A 1031 -0.11 36.84 32.19
N GLY A 1032 -0.13 37.06 30.86
CA GLY A 1032 0.42 38.26 30.22
C GLY A 1032 1.91 38.17 29.89
N LEU A 1033 2.50 36.97 29.97
CA LEU A 1033 3.86 36.65 29.56
C LEU A 1033 3.84 35.67 28.39
N ASP A 1034 4.79 35.85 27.48
CA ASP A 1034 4.97 35.00 26.30
C ASP A 1034 6.07 33.98 26.59
N ILE A 1035 5.68 32.77 26.97
CA ILE A 1035 6.62 31.70 27.31
C ILE A 1035 6.94 30.93 26.03
N GLU A 1036 8.18 31.05 25.52
CA GLU A 1036 8.65 30.21 24.41
C GLU A 1036 8.98 28.79 24.93
N VAL A 1037 8.42 27.78 24.27
CA VAL A 1037 8.65 26.35 24.58
C VAL A 1037 9.16 25.63 23.32
N PRO A 1038 10.29 24.90 23.38
CA PRO A 1038 10.75 24.09 22.26
C PRO A 1038 9.76 22.98 21.89
N GLY A 1039 9.49 22.82 20.60
CA GLY A 1039 8.58 21.80 20.07
C GLY A 1039 9.06 20.38 20.35
N ALA A 1040 10.38 20.15 20.39
CA ALA A 1040 10.99 18.89 20.84
C ALA A 1040 10.57 18.49 22.27
N SER A 1041 10.58 19.45 23.20
CA SER A 1041 10.12 19.22 24.58
C SER A 1041 8.64 18.86 24.64
N ILE A 1042 7.81 19.52 23.83
CA ILE A 1042 6.38 19.23 23.73
C ILE A 1042 6.15 17.83 23.12
N LEU A 1043 6.87 17.45 22.06
CA LEU A 1043 6.80 16.10 21.48
C LEU A 1043 7.10 15.02 22.52
N SER A 1044 8.17 15.19 23.30
CA SER A 1044 8.53 14.24 24.37
C SER A 1044 7.46 14.15 25.46
N ALA A 1045 6.80 15.26 25.81
CA ALA A 1045 5.71 15.29 26.80
C ALA A 1045 4.39 14.64 26.31
N PHE A 1046 4.25 14.43 25.00
CA PHE A 1046 3.16 13.63 24.40
C PHE A 1046 3.55 12.16 24.15
N GLY A 1047 4.80 11.76 24.46
CA GLY A 1047 5.29 10.40 24.27
C GLY A 1047 5.76 10.08 22.85
N PHE A 1048 6.17 11.09 22.07
CA PHE A 1048 6.77 10.92 20.74
C PHE A 1048 8.30 11.05 20.80
N ASP A 1049 9.02 10.24 20.03
CA ASP A 1049 10.48 10.31 19.91
C ASP A 1049 10.91 11.24 18.76
N THR A 1050 11.56 12.34 19.13
CA THR A 1050 12.11 13.34 18.20
C THR A 1050 13.14 12.78 17.18
N GLN A 1051 13.70 11.58 17.41
CA GLN A 1051 14.64 10.94 16.50
C GLN A 1051 13.99 9.82 15.65
N ALA A 1052 12.73 9.46 15.89
CA ALA A 1052 12.07 8.31 15.26
C ALA A 1052 11.75 8.46 13.77
N TYR A 1053 11.78 9.66 13.18
CA TYR A 1053 11.35 9.94 11.80
C TYR A 1053 11.81 8.89 10.76
N TRP A 1054 13.09 8.52 10.75
CA TRP A 1054 13.61 7.53 9.81
C TRP A 1054 13.25 6.09 10.18
N SER A 1055 13.10 5.77 11.47
CA SER A 1055 12.57 4.49 11.95
C SER A 1055 11.14 4.28 11.44
N ASP A 1056 10.30 5.31 11.50
CA ASP A 1056 8.89 5.25 11.09
C ASP A 1056 8.72 5.15 9.58
N VAL A 1057 9.49 5.94 8.82
CA VAL A 1057 9.56 5.85 7.36
C VAL A 1057 10.00 4.45 6.92
N ILE A 1058 10.99 3.86 7.59
CA ILE A 1058 11.41 2.47 7.36
C ILE A 1058 10.30 1.49 7.79
N GLY A 1059 9.62 1.72 8.92
CA GLY A 1059 8.50 0.92 9.41
C GLY A 1059 7.36 0.82 8.39
N LEU A 1060 6.90 1.96 7.85
CA LEU A 1060 5.90 2.02 6.79
C LEU A 1060 6.36 1.27 5.52
N ALA A 1061 7.62 1.45 5.11
CA ALA A 1061 8.17 0.77 3.95
C ALA A 1061 8.28 -0.76 4.15
N VAL A 1062 8.69 -1.21 5.33
CA VAL A 1062 8.80 -2.64 5.71
C VAL A 1062 7.41 -3.28 5.79
N ILE A 1063 6.44 -2.64 6.45
CA ILE A 1063 5.05 -3.11 6.52
C ILE A 1063 4.47 -3.23 5.10
N SER A 1064 4.64 -2.18 4.28
CA SER A 1064 4.20 -2.16 2.88
C SER A 1064 4.78 -3.32 2.06
N GLY A 1065 6.11 -3.51 2.11
CA GLY A 1065 6.80 -4.60 1.40
C GLY A 1065 6.41 -5.99 1.91
N ALA A 1066 6.27 -6.16 3.22
CA ALA A 1066 5.83 -7.41 3.83
C ALA A 1066 4.42 -7.79 3.38
N PHE A 1067 3.46 -6.86 3.41
CA PHE A 1067 2.09 -7.14 2.96
C PHE A 1067 2.00 -7.43 1.45
N ILE A 1068 2.86 -6.86 0.59
CA ILE A 1068 2.96 -7.28 -0.82
C ILE A 1068 3.40 -8.75 -0.94
N ILE A 1069 4.45 -9.16 -0.21
CA ILE A 1069 4.98 -10.53 -0.25
C ILE A 1069 3.97 -11.53 0.33
N ILE A 1070 3.30 -11.16 1.42
CA ILE A 1070 2.26 -11.98 2.06
C ILE A 1070 1.02 -12.07 1.15
N ALA A 1071 0.61 -10.99 0.49
CA ALA A 1071 -0.47 -11.00 -0.50
C ALA A 1071 -0.16 -11.88 -1.71
N TYR A 1072 1.07 -11.82 -2.25
CA TYR A 1072 1.52 -12.74 -3.30
C TYR A 1072 1.48 -14.19 -2.82
N SER A 1073 1.94 -14.46 -1.60
CA SER A 1073 1.94 -15.81 -1.03
C SER A 1073 0.53 -16.34 -0.81
N ALA A 1074 -0.39 -15.51 -0.30
CA ALA A 1074 -1.80 -15.83 -0.16
C ALA A 1074 -2.45 -16.14 -1.53
N MET A 1075 -2.18 -15.33 -2.55
CA MET A 1075 -2.61 -15.60 -3.93
C MET A 1075 -2.01 -16.91 -4.47
N HIS A 1076 -0.71 -17.16 -4.21
CA HIS A 1076 -0.02 -18.33 -4.75
C HIS A 1076 -0.60 -19.62 -4.19
N PHE A 1077 -0.84 -19.69 -2.87
CA PHE A 1077 -1.26 -20.89 -2.14
C PHE A 1077 -2.78 -21.04 -1.94
N LEU A 1078 -3.50 -19.98 -1.55
CA LEU A 1078 -4.95 -20.07 -1.27
C LEU A 1078 -5.82 -20.11 -2.54
N LEU A 1079 -5.25 -19.70 -3.68
CA LEU A 1079 -5.91 -19.71 -5.00
C LEU A 1079 -5.33 -20.78 -5.94
N ILE A 1080 -4.77 -21.85 -5.37
CA ILE A 1080 -4.59 -23.12 -6.08
C ILE A 1080 -5.96 -23.78 -6.19
N GLU A 1081 -6.47 -23.98 -7.39
CA GLU A 1081 -7.65 -24.80 -7.59
C GLU A 1081 -7.35 -26.26 -7.27
N LYS A 1082 -7.92 -26.75 -6.17
CA LYS A 1082 -8.26 -28.16 -5.99
C LYS A 1082 -9.73 -28.34 -6.39
N ARG A 1083 -10.02 -28.45 -7.70
CA ARG A 1083 -11.34 -28.85 -8.22
C ARG A 1083 -11.65 -30.33 -7.91
#